data_AF-A0A1L7V7E7-F1
#
_entry.id   AF-A0A1L7V7E7-F1
#
_cell.length_a   1.000
_cell.length_b   1.000
_cell.length_c   1.000
_cell.angle_alpha   90.00
_cell.angle_beta   90.00
_cell.angle_gamma   90.00
#
_symmetry.space_group_name_H-M   'P 1'
#
loop_
_entity.id
_entity.type
_entity.pdbx_description
1 polymer ?
#
loop_
_entity_poly.entity_id
_entity_poly.type
_entity_poly.pdbx_seq_one_letter_code
_entity_poly.pdbx_strand_id
1 'polypeptide(L)'
;MADQLRYDGQVVVVTGAGGGLGKAYATFFGSRGASVVVNDLGVTSKGEGNSSKAADVVVNEIKAAGGKAVANYDSVENGERIIETAISAFGRIDILINNAGILRDISFKNMKDEDWDLIYKVHIKGSYKCARAAWPHFRKQKYGRVINTASAAGLFGNFGQTNYSAAKLAMVGFTETLAKEGIKYGILANVIAPVAASRMTETIMPPDVLANLKPEWVVPLVAVLVHKNNTQETGGIFEVGGGHVAKLRWERSSGLLLKADESYTPGAIIKNWNKVVDYSNPQYPTGPNDFLTLLEESMKMGPSEQGEKLDFTGRVALVTGGGAGIGRVYALAFAKHGASVVVNDLADPEPVVAEIKKLGGKAVGVKASAEDGEKVVKAAIDAFGRVDIVINNAGILRDKAFSNMNDELWDPVLNVHLRGTYKVTKAAWPYFLKQKYGRVLNTTSTSGIYGNFGQANYAAAKCGILGFSRALALEGQKYGIYVNTIAPNAGTAMTATIMPEEMVQAFKPDYIAPLVLALCSDKCPNPTGGLYEVGSGWCGQTRWQRTGGHGFPVDVTLTPEEVLKNWKDIVTFDGRADHPSKSQDSIGKIMANLENRSKPKESSGETNYLKVIEETLKKEGKPTEYKYEERDVILYNLGVGAKRTDLKYVFEGSDDFQVIPTFGVIPPFNAEMPFEFDNIVPNFSPMMLLHGEQYLEIRKFPIPTNARLVTRGRLLEVIDKGNASIARTSTTTVDANTGEDVFYNEANVFLRGAGGFGGPKRGADRGASTAANKPPARAPDVVVESPTHDDQAAIYRLSGDYNPLHIDPAFAKVGGFKAPILHGLCSFGIAGKAVYERFGAFKNIKVRFAGVVIPGQTLITEMWREGNKIIFQTKVKETGKPAIAGAAAELRTDGKSKL
;
A
#
# COMPACT_ATOMS: atom_id res chain seq x y z
N MET A 1 -15.93 -16.70 15.17
CA MET A 1 -14.48 -16.77 14.90
C MET A 1 -14.32 -16.90 13.41
N ALA A 2 -13.47 -16.08 12.77
CA ALA A 2 -13.16 -16.28 11.36
C ALA A 2 -12.47 -17.65 11.18
N ASP A 3 -12.72 -18.32 10.06
CA ASP A 3 -12.07 -19.60 9.77
C ASP A 3 -10.55 -19.42 9.73
N GLN A 4 -9.84 -20.33 10.38
CA GLN A 4 -8.39 -20.31 10.47
C GLN A 4 -7.76 -20.46 9.07
N LEU A 5 -6.76 -19.62 8.72
CA LEU A 5 -5.97 -19.79 7.50
C LEU A 5 -5.16 -21.08 7.56
N ARG A 6 -5.32 -21.90 6.52
CA ARG A 6 -4.75 -23.25 6.38
C ARG A 6 -3.94 -23.35 5.09
N TYR A 7 -2.88 -24.16 5.12
CA TYR A 7 -1.98 -24.44 4.00
C TYR A 7 -1.94 -25.93 3.68
N ASP A 8 -3.05 -26.62 3.96
CA ASP A 8 -3.17 -28.07 3.77
C ASP A 8 -2.86 -28.46 2.32
N GLY A 9 -1.99 -29.45 2.16
CA GLY A 9 -1.56 -29.95 0.85
C GLY A 9 -0.55 -29.05 0.11
N GLN A 10 -0.11 -27.94 0.70
CA GLN A 10 0.94 -27.10 0.15
C GLN A 10 2.32 -27.48 0.71
N VAL A 11 3.37 -27.24 -0.10
CA VAL A 11 4.76 -27.46 0.30
C VAL A 11 5.51 -26.13 0.42
N VAL A 12 6.16 -25.93 1.57
CA VAL A 12 6.92 -24.72 1.89
C VAL A 12 8.40 -25.06 2.02
N VAL A 13 9.24 -24.35 1.28
CA VAL A 13 10.70 -24.34 1.48
C VAL A 13 11.08 -23.09 2.24
N VAL A 14 11.75 -23.24 3.38
CA VAL A 14 12.28 -22.14 4.18
C VAL A 14 13.80 -22.28 4.27
N THR A 15 14.54 -21.30 3.75
CA THR A 15 16.01 -21.28 3.84
C THR A 15 16.48 -20.62 5.14
N GLY A 16 17.56 -21.14 5.74
CA GLY A 16 18.06 -20.67 7.04
C GLY A 16 17.04 -20.89 8.17
N ALA A 17 16.44 -22.07 8.20
CA ALA A 17 15.30 -22.42 9.04
C ALA A 17 15.67 -23.15 10.35
N GLY A 18 16.95 -23.29 10.68
CA GLY A 18 17.42 -23.92 11.91
C GLY A 18 17.27 -23.05 13.17
N GLY A 19 16.90 -21.77 13.02
CA GLY A 19 16.67 -20.85 14.14
C GLY A 19 16.00 -19.53 13.72
N GLY A 20 15.73 -18.66 14.71
CA GLY A 20 15.18 -17.32 14.49
C GLY A 20 13.90 -17.29 13.65
N LEU A 21 13.80 -16.32 12.73
CA LEU A 21 12.67 -16.15 11.81
C LEU A 21 12.39 -17.39 10.96
N GLY A 22 13.44 -18.03 10.43
CA GLY A 22 13.28 -19.22 9.59
C GLY A 22 12.62 -20.38 10.33
N LYS A 23 13.05 -20.65 11.56
CA LYS A 23 12.39 -21.63 12.44
C LYS A 23 10.93 -21.25 12.69
N ALA A 24 10.65 -19.98 13.00
CA ALA A 24 9.28 -19.52 13.29
C ALA A 24 8.34 -19.68 12.08
N TYR A 25 8.81 -19.43 10.86
CA TYR A 25 8.04 -19.74 9.66
C TYR A 25 7.78 -21.25 9.54
N ALA A 26 8.84 -22.06 9.66
CA ALA A 26 8.75 -23.51 9.47
C ALA A 26 7.76 -24.16 10.45
N THR A 27 7.83 -23.82 11.74
CA THR A 27 6.93 -24.36 12.76
C THR A 27 5.49 -23.88 12.56
N PHE A 28 5.29 -22.60 12.22
CA PHE A 28 3.97 -22.07 11.90
C PHE A 28 3.33 -22.79 10.71
N PHE A 29 4.01 -22.88 9.56
CA PHE A 29 3.45 -23.53 8.36
C PHE A 29 3.19 -25.02 8.61
N GLY A 30 4.08 -25.70 9.35
CA GLY A 30 3.86 -27.08 9.81
C GLY A 30 2.59 -27.21 10.64
N SER A 31 2.37 -26.33 11.63
CA SER A 31 1.13 -26.33 12.44
C SER A 31 -0.12 -25.97 11.62
N ARG A 32 0.06 -25.22 10.53
CA ARG A 32 -1.01 -24.82 9.60
C ARG A 32 -1.19 -25.77 8.41
N GLY A 33 -0.62 -26.98 8.50
CA GLY A 33 -0.93 -28.11 7.60
C GLY A 33 -0.04 -28.27 6.38
N ALA A 34 0.94 -27.39 6.20
CA ALA A 34 1.88 -27.52 5.11
C ALA A 34 2.92 -28.62 5.39
N SER A 35 3.45 -29.19 4.32
CA SER A 35 4.69 -29.97 4.38
C SER A 35 5.88 -29.02 4.24
N VAL A 36 6.86 -29.11 5.13
CA VAL A 36 7.94 -28.12 5.23
C VAL A 36 9.31 -28.73 4.92
N VAL A 37 10.06 -28.11 4.02
CA VAL A 37 11.50 -28.34 3.89
C VAL A 37 12.22 -27.30 4.74
N VAL A 38 12.91 -27.79 5.76
CA VAL A 38 13.72 -26.99 6.69
C VAL A 38 15.16 -27.02 6.17
N ASN A 39 15.56 -26.00 5.41
CA ASN A 39 16.95 -25.87 4.96
C ASN A 39 17.76 -25.09 5.98
N ASP A 40 18.87 -25.66 6.46
CA ASP A 40 19.88 -24.93 7.23
C ASP A 40 21.26 -25.57 7.06
N LEU A 41 22.25 -24.76 6.67
CA LEU A 41 23.64 -25.20 6.50
C LEU A 41 24.33 -25.49 7.85
N GLY A 42 23.76 -25.06 8.98
CA GLY A 42 24.33 -25.29 10.31
C GLY A 42 25.46 -24.33 10.68
N VAL A 43 25.50 -23.14 10.06
CA VAL A 43 26.48 -22.08 10.29
C VAL A 43 25.97 -21.02 11.28
N THR A 44 26.89 -20.28 11.91
CA THR A 44 26.57 -19.13 12.79
C THR A 44 26.05 -17.92 11.98
N SER A 45 25.60 -16.85 12.65
CA SER A 45 25.26 -15.57 11.98
C SER A 45 26.45 -14.92 11.27
N LYS A 46 27.67 -15.38 11.58
CA LYS A 46 28.90 -15.04 10.88
C LYS A 46 29.29 -16.11 9.85
N GLY A 47 28.46 -17.08 9.50
CA GLY A 47 28.79 -18.08 8.48
C GLY A 47 29.91 -19.06 8.88
N GLU A 48 30.15 -19.27 10.18
CA GLU A 48 31.17 -20.20 10.70
C GLU A 48 30.53 -21.50 11.21
N GLY A 49 31.23 -22.64 11.13
CA GLY A 49 30.73 -23.96 11.60
C GLY A 49 30.01 -24.78 10.52
N ASN A 50 29.54 -25.99 10.88
CA ASN A 50 28.74 -26.86 9.99
C ASN A 50 27.99 -27.94 10.81
N SER A 51 26.99 -27.56 11.61
CA SER A 51 26.20 -28.50 12.41
C SER A 51 24.82 -28.77 11.80
N SER A 52 24.63 -29.93 11.18
CA SER A 52 23.34 -30.38 10.63
C SER A 52 22.21 -30.45 11.67
N LYS A 53 22.56 -30.48 12.97
CA LYS A 53 21.62 -30.61 14.09
C LYS A 53 20.54 -29.51 14.11
N ALA A 54 20.80 -28.32 13.59
CA ALA A 54 19.85 -27.21 13.66
C ALA A 54 18.57 -27.48 12.86
N ALA A 55 18.69 -27.97 11.62
CA ALA A 55 17.54 -28.32 10.80
C ALA A 55 16.79 -29.54 11.38
N ASP A 56 17.52 -30.55 11.83
CA ASP A 56 16.94 -31.76 12.45
C ASP A 56 16.07 -31.44 13.66
N VAL A 57 16.52 -30.54 14.54
CA VAL A 57 15.76 -30.13 15.73
C VAL A 57 14.40 -29.56 15.34
N VAL A 58 14.35 -28.67 14.34
CA VAL A 58 13.10 -28.04 13.89
C VAL A 58 12.19 -29.05 13.19
N VAL A 59 12.75 -29.96 12.40
CA VAL A 59 11.98 -31.05 11.76
C VAL A 59 11.36 -31.96 12.80
N ASN A 60 12.11 -32.34 13.84
CA ASN A 60 11.61 -33.18 14.93
C ASN A 60 10.51 -32.48 15.73
N GLU A 61 10.63 -31.16 15.98
CA GLU A 61 9.59 -30.35 16.62
C GLU A 61 8.29 -30.34 15.79
N ILE A 62 8.38 -30.13 14.48
CA ILE A 62 7.21 -30.16 13.58
C ILE A 62 6.57 -31.54 13.57
N LYS A 63 7.35 -32.62 13.47
CA LYS A 63 6.86 -34.00 13.47
C LYS A 63 6.20 -34.38 14.81
N ALA A 64 6.81 -33.99 15.93
CA ALA A 64 6.25 -34.22 17.26
C ALA A 64 4.90 -33.52 17.46
N ALA A 65 4.70 -32.35 16.83
CA ALA A 65 3.43 -31.63 16.78
C ALA A 65 2.43 -32.19 15.74
N GLY A 66 2.74 -33.31 15.07
CA GLY A 66 1.88 -33.96 14.07
C GLY A 66 1.99 -33.39 12.65
N GLY A 67 2.91 -32.47 12.41
CA GLY A 67 3.19 -31.90 11.08
C GLY A 67 4.11 -32.76 10.21
N LYS A 68 4.33 -32.33 8.96
CA LYS A 68 5.21 -33.00 7.99
C LYS A 68 6.41 -32.11 7.70
N ALA A 69 7.62 -32.62 7.92
CA ALA A 69 8.83 -31.90 7.59
C ALA A 69 10.00 -32.80 7.21
N VAL A 70 10.92 -32.27 6.41
CA VAL A 70 12.20 -32.89 6.04
C VAL A 70 13.32 -31.86 6.13
N ALA A 71 14.51 -32.28 6.56
CA ALA A 71 15.67 -31.42 6.66
C ALA A 71 16.42 -31.37 5.32
N ASN A 72 17.06 -30.25 5.04
CA ASN A 72 18.06 -30.11 3.99
C ASN A 72 19.27 -29.33 4.55
N TYR A 73 20.48 -29.73 4.15
CA TYR A 73 21.74 -29.18 4.69
C TYR A 73 22.59 -28.46 3.65
N ASP A 74 22.07 -28.28 2.43
CA ASP A 74 22.82 -27.66 1.35
C ASP A 74 22.98 -26.15 1.59
N SER A 75 24.10 -25.60 1.11
CA SER A 75 24.24 -24.16 0.93
C SER A 75 23.14 -23.66 -0.01
N VAL A 76 22.61 -22.47 0.26
CA VAL A 76 21.64 -21.80 -0.62
C VAL A 76 22.18 -21.52 -2.02
N GLU A 77 23.50 -21.55 -2.20
CA GLU A 77 24.15 -21.54 -3.53
C GLU A 77 23.75 -22.75 -4.39
N ASN A 78 23.39 -23.87 -3.76
CA ASN A 78 22.93 -25.11 -4.41
C ASN A 78 21.41 -25.21 -4.37
N GLY A 79 20.71 -24.12 -4.73
CA GLY A 79 19.26 -24.04 -4.66
C GLY A 79 18.53 -25.19 -5.35
N GLU A 80 19.08 -25.76 -6.43
CA GLU A 80 18.55 -26.95 -7.10
C GLU A 80 18.40 -28.16 -6.16
N ARG A 81 19.37 -28.43 -5.28
CA ARG A 81 19.31 -29.56 -4.33
C ARG A 81 18.29 -29.32 -3.22
N ILE A 82 18.14 -28.07 -2.80
CA ILE A 82 17.13 -27.65 -1.82
C ILE A 82 15.73 -27.88 -2.38
N ILE A 83 15.48 -27.44 -3.62
CA ILE A 83 14.17 -27.63 -4.26
C ILE A 83 13.95 -29.12 -4.61
N GLU A 84 14.97 -29.85 -5.05
CA GLU A 84 14.90 -31.30 -5.27
C GLU A 84 14.48 -32.06 -4.02
N THR A 85 14.90 -31.62 -2.83
CA THR A 85 14.44 -32.19 -1.55
C THR A 85 12.92 -32.05 -1.39
N ALA A 86 12.35 -30.89 -1.75
CA ALA A 86 10.89 -30.67 -1.71
C ALA A 86 10.15 -31.59 -2.69
N ILE A 87 10.67 -31.70 -3.92
CA ILE A 87 10.08 -32.55 -4.96
C ILE A 87 10.17 -34.03 -4.59
N SER A 88 11.31 -34.48 -4.09
CA SER A 88 11.51 -35.89 -3.72
C SER A 88 10.67 -36.31 -2.52
N ALA A 89 10.57 -35.44 -1.50
CA ALA A 89 9.82 -35.75 -0.28
C ALA A 89 8.31 -35.58 -0.43
N PHE A 90 7.85 -34.58 -1.21
CA PHE A 90 6.45 -34.15 -1.21
C PHE A 90 5.84 -33.98 -2.61
N GLY A 91 6.62 -34.16 -3.68
CA GLY A 91 6.15 -34.14 -5.07
C GLY A 91 5.89 -32.74 -5.66
N ARG A 92 6.03 -31.66 -4.89
CA ARG A 92 5.72 -30.29 -5.32
C ARG A 92 6.44 -29.24 -4.46
N ILE A 93 6.34 -27.98 -4.89
CA ILE A 93 6.69 -26.78 -4.11
C ILE A 93 5.65 -25.70 -4.40
N ASP A 94 5.16 -25.02 -3.36
CA ASP A 94 4.14 -23.97 -3.49
C ASP A 94 4.63 -22.61 -2.97
N ILE A 95 5.45 -22.62 -1.92
CA ILE A 95 5.92 -21.44 -1.23
C ILE A 95 7.44 -21.54 -1.05
N LEU A 96 8.16 -20.51 -1.48
CA LEU A 96 9.59 -20.33 -1.23
C LEU A 96 9.81 -19.10 -0.35
N ILE A 97 10.41 -19.29 0.82
CA ILE A 97 10.80 -18.23 1.74
C ILE A 97 12.34 -18.13 1.73
N ASN A 98 12.86 -17.17 0.99
CA ASN A 98 14.28 -16.82 0.97
C ASN A 98 14.62 -16.00 2.23
N ASN A 99 14.98 -16.71 3.29
CA ASN A 99 15.26 -16.14 4.62
C ASN A 99 16.73 -16.28 5.04
N ALA A 100 17.47 -17.27 4.50
CA ALA A 100 18.87 -17.48 4.87
C ALA A 100 19.69 -16.20 4.78
N GLY A 101 20.54 -15.97 5.78
CA GLY A 101 21.31 -14.76 5.87
C GLY A 101 22.39 -14.81 6.94
N ILE A 102 23.44 -14.02 6.72
CA ILE A 102 24.60 -13.82 7.58
C ILE A 102 25.00 -12.34 7.60
N LEU A 103 25.83 -11.94 8.56
CA LEU A 103 26.39 -10.58 8.67
C LEU A 103 27.92 -10.56 8.62
N ARG A 104 28.42 -9.42 8.14
CA ARG A 104 29.83 -9.01 8.13
C ARG A 104 29.88 -7.51 8.37
N ASP A 105 29.57 -7.13 9.61
CA ASP A 105 29.53 -5.73 10.02
C ASP A 105 30.95 -5.21 10.14
N ILE A 106 31.33 -4.36 9.20
CA ILE A 106 32.66 -3.79 9.09
C ILE A 106 32.57 -2.46 8.33
N SER A 107 33.21 -1.41 8.86
CA SER A 107 33.28 -0.12 8.18
C SER A 107 33.83 -0.29 6.77
N PHE A 108 33.36 0.52 5.82
CA PHE A 108 33.75 0.39 4.42
C PHE A 108 35.27 0.47 4.21
N LYS A 109 35.98 1.28 5.00
CA LYS A 109 37.45 1.37 4.99
C LYS A 109 38.13 0.01 5.24
N ASN A 110 37.59 -0.80 6.15
CA ASN A 110 38.20 -2.05 6.60
C ASN A 110 37.63 -3.30 5.92
N MET A 111 36.51 -3.18 5.21
CA MET A 111 35.88 -4.29 4.47
C MET A 111 36.84 -4.92 3.46
N LYS A 112 36.97 -6.26 3.47
CA LYS A 112 37.73 -7.00 2.46
C LYS A 112 36.82 -7.54 1.37
N ASP A 113 37.40 -7.98 0.27
CA ASP A 113 36.65 -8.60 -0.82
C ASP A 113 35.91 -9.86 -0.36
N GLU A 114 36.51 -10.65 0.54
CA GLU A 114 35.87 -11.85 1.07
C GLU A 114 34.63 -11.53 1.90
N ASP A 115 34.63 -10.39 2.61
CA ASP A 115 33.46 -9.92 3.36
C ASP A 115 32.31 -9.51 2.44
N TRP A 116 32.63 -8.96 1.27
CA TRP A 116 31.66 -8.61 0.24
C TRP A 116 31.10 -9.87 -0.44
N ASP A 117 32.00 -10.71 -0.93
CA ASP A 117 31.68 -11.89 -1.74
C ASP A 117 30.85 -12.90 -0.95
N LEU A 118 31.14 -13.06 0.35
CA LEU A 118 30.35 -13.92 1.24
C LEU A 118 28.90 -13.42 1.41
N ILE A 119 28.70 -12.11 1.60
CA ILE A 119 27.35 -11.53 1.70
C ILE A 119 26.59 -11.65 0.37
N TYR A 120 27.27 -11.42 -0.76
CA TYR A 120 26.70 -11.63 -2.09
C TYR A 120 26.21 -13.07 -2.29
N LYS A 121 27.08 -14.05 -2.01
CA LYS A 121 26.81 -15.48 -2.21
C LYS A 121 25.57 -15.95 -1.46
N VAL A 122 25.46 -15.60 -0.18
CA VAL A 122 24.34 -16.06 0.65
C VAL A 122 23.03 -15.33 0.31
N HIS A 123 23.05 -13.99 0.29
CA HIS A 123 21.81 -13.22 0.24
C HIS A 123 21.28 -13.01 -1.18
N ILE A 124 22.17 -12.78 -2.14
CA ILE A 124 21.78 -12.49 -3.53
C ILE A 124 21.79 -13.77 -4.36
N LYS A 125 22.96 -14.41 -4.49
CA LYS A 125 23.11 -15.61 -5.32
C LYS A 125 22.26 -16.77 -4.79
N GLY A 126 22.23 -16.99 -3.48
CA GLY A 126 21.42 -18.04 -2.86
C GLY A 126 19.91 -17.90 -3.13
N SER A 127 19.37 -16.70 -2.91
CA SER A 127 17.96 -16.38 -3.20
C SER A 127 17.62 -16.58 -4.68
N TYR A 128 18.53 -16.16 -5.57
CA TYR A 128 18.39 -16.40 -7.01
C TYR A 128 18.38 -17.90 -7.35
N LYS A 129 19.34 -18.68 -6.85
CA LYS A 129 19.45 -20.12 -7.14
C LYS A 129 18.21 -20.88 -6.66
N CYS A 130 17.72 -20.59 -5.46
CA CYS A 130 16.50 -21.19 -4.94
C CYS A 130 15.27 -20.81 -5.77
N ALA A 131 15.11 -19.52 -6.09
CA ALA A 131 13.97 -19.04 -6.89
C ALA A 131 14.00 -19.62 -8.31
N ARG A 132 15.18 -19.67 -8.95
CA ARG A 132 15.37 -20.26 -10.28
C ARG A 132 15.00 -21.74 -10.29
N ALA A 133 15.42 -22.50 -9.28
CA ALA A 133 15.09 -23.92 -9.17
C ALA A 133 13.59 -24.17 -8.93
N ALA A 134 12.92 -23.31 -8.15
CA ALA A 134 11.48 -23.41 -7.91
C ALA A 134 10.62 -22.99 -9.11
N TRP A 135 11.11 -22.06 -9.94
CA TRP A 135 10.33 -21.39 -10.99
C TRP A 135 9.68 -22.33 -12.01
N PRO A 136 10.35 -23.37 -12.55
CA PRO A 136 9.73 -24.31 -13.48
C PRO A 136 8.53 -25.04 -12.87
N HIS A 137 8.61 -25.41 -11.58
CA HIS A 137 7.52 -26.08 -10.88
C HIS A 137 6.33 -25.13 -10.69
N PHE A 138 6.58 -23.91 -10.22
CA PHE A 138 5.54 -22.89 -10.08
C PHE A 138 4.82 -22.58 -11.40
N ARG A 139 5.57 -22.44 -12.50
CA ARG A 139 4.98 -22.21 -13.83
C ARG A 139 4.14 -23.39 -14.30
N LYS A 140 4.63 -24.62 -14.12
CA LYS A 140 3.93 -25.84 -14.55
C LYS A 140 2.59 -25.98 -13.83
N GLN A 141 2.55 -25.70 -12.52
CA GLN A 141 1.33 -25.83 -11.71
C GLN A 141 0.46 -24.57 -11.70
N LYS A 142 0.89 -23.48 -12.36
CA LYS A 142 0.22 -22.17 -12.38
C LYS A 142 -0.05 -21.60 -10.97
N TYR A 143 0.87 -21.84 -10.04
CA TYR A 143 0.80 -21.33 -8.68
C TYR A 143 2.19 -21.28 -8.07
N GLY A 144 2.54 -20.16 -7.42
CA GLY A 144 3.74 -20.06 -6.60
C GLY A 144 3.70 -18.82 -5.71
N ARG A 145 4.39 -18.87 -4.58
CA ARG A 145 4.55 -17.71 -3.68
C ARG A 145 6.00 -17.59 -3.28
N VAL A 146 6.57 -16.39 -3.44
CA VAL A 146 7.96 -16.10 -3.11
C VAL A 146 8.01 -14.97 -2.10
N ILE A 147 8.75 -15.17 -1.02
CA ILE A 147 9.09 -14.11 -0.06
C ILE A 147 10.59 -13.94 -0.07
N ASN A 148 11.05 -12.74 -0.40
CA ASN A 148 12.45 -12.36 -0.28
C ASN A 148 12.63 -11.44 0.93
N THR A 149 13.64 -11.74 1.75
CA THR A 149 13.88 -11.02 3.00
C THR A 149 14.90 -9.89 2.78
N ALA A 150 14.43 -8.65 2.75
CA ALA A 150 15.21 -7.43 2.81
C ALA A 150 15.54 -7.06 4.27
N SER A 151 15.75 -5.77 4.55
CA SER A 151 15.92 -5.21 5.91
C SER A 151 15.85 -3.69 5.87
N ALA A 152 15.68 -3.05 7.03
CA ALA A 152 15.81 -1.58 7.15
C ALA A 152 17.18 -1.07 6.65
N ALA A 153 18.26 -1.81 6.92
CA ALA A 153 19.59 -1.50 6.39
C ALA A 153 19.62 -1.55 4.86
N GLY A 154 18.91 -2.50 4.23
CA GLY A 154 18.71 -2.50 2.78
C GLY A 154 17.95 -1.27 2.29
N LEU A 155 16.79 -1.01 2.87
CA LEU A 155 15.90 0.07 2.44
C LEU A 155 16.53 1.46 2.60
N PHE A 156 17.25 1.71 3.70
CA PHE A 156 17.68 3.07 4.07
C PHE A 156 19.20 3.23 4.16
N GLY A 157 19.97 2.14 4.07
CA GLY A 157 21.39 2.14 4.40
C GLY A 157 21.65 2.05 5.90
N ASN A 158 22.79 1.46 6.27
CA ASN A 158 23.29 1.48 7.63
C ASN A 158 24.83 1.55 7.66
N PHE A 159 25.37 2.31 8.61
CA PHE A 159 26.81 2.46 8.78
C PHE A 159 27.46 1.10 9.11
N GLY A 160 28.59 0.77 8.46
CA GLY A 160 29.31 -0.48 8.68
C GLY A 160 28.66 -1.71 8.03
N GLN A 161 27.63 -1.51 7.22
CA GLN A 161 26.86 -2.57 6.58
C GLN A 161 26.70 -2.33 5.08
N THR A 162 27.72 -1.81 4.41
CA THR A 162 27.64 -1.47 2.98
C THR A 162 27.32 -2.67 2.08
N ASN A 163 27.97 -3.81 2.30
CA ASN A 163 27.71 -5.09 1.62
C ASN A 163 26.28 -5.61 1.91
N TYR A 164 25.86 -5.59 3.17
CA TYR A 164 24.55 -6.07 3.58
C TYR A 164 23.41 -5.18 3.07
N SER A 165 23.58 -3.86 3.14
CA SER A 165 22.63 -2.88 2.59
C SER A 165 22.47 -3.08 1.08
N ALA A 166 23.57 -3.32 0.36
CA ALA A 166 23.53 -3.66 -1.06
C ALA A 166 22.74 -4.95 -1.32
N ALA A 167 23.04 -6.03 -0.59
CA ALA A 167 22.38 -7.31 -0.78
C ALA A 167 20.88 -7.28 -0.44
N LYS A 168 20.51 -6.60 0.64
CA LYS A 168 19.11 -6.52 1.08
C LYS A 168 18.27 -5.63 0.19
N LEU A 169 18.84 -4.57 -0.41
CA LEU A 169 18.10 -3.78 -1.40
C LEU A 169 18.04 -4.46 -2.78
N ALA A 170 19.04 -5.27 -3.15
CA ALA A 170 18.98 -6.09 -4.35
C ALA A 170 17.76 -7.03 -4.37
N MET A 171 17.31 -7.49 -3.19
CA MET A 171 16.09 -8.29 -3.06
C MET A 171 14.81 -7.53 -3.46
N VAL A 172 14.80 -6.20 -3.38
CA VAL A 172 13.65 -5.39 -3.83
C VAL A 172 13.54 -5.46 -5.36
N GLY A 173 14.58 -5.02 -6.08
CA GLY A 173 14.57 -5.05 -7.55
C GLY A 173 14.43 -6.46 -8.13
N PHE A 174 15.01 -7.48 -7.47
CA PHE A 174 14.81 -8.88 -7.85
C PHE A 174 13.33 -9.29 -7.73
N THR A 175 12.70 -8.98 -6.59
CA THR A 175 11.31 -9.34 -6.33
C THR A 175 10.32 -8.62 -7.23
N GLU A 176 10.49 -7.32 -7.46
CA GLU A 176 9.60 -6.57 -8.36
C GLU A 176 9.65 -7.12 -9.78
N THR A 177 10.82 -7.58 -10.23
CA THR A 177 10.95 -8.28 -11.51
C THR A 177 10.23 -9.63 -11.50
N LEU A 178 10.46 -10.46 -10.47
CA LEU A 178 9.75 -11.74 -10.34
C LEU A 178 8.23 -11.56 -10.29
N ALA A 179 7.74 -10.52 -9.62
CA ALA A 179 6.32 -10.18 -9.55
C ALA A 179 5.74 -9.91 -10.94
N LYS A 180 6.43 -9.09 -11.76
CA LYS A 180 6.04 -8.79 -13.14
C LYS A 180 6.09 -10.01 -14.06
N GLU A 181 7.10 -10.87 -13.91
CA GLU A 181 7.22 -12.09 -14.73
C GLU A 181 6.24 -13.20 -14.33
N GLY A 182 5.97 -13.31 -13.04
CA GLY A 182 5.25 -14.40 -12.41
C GLY A 182 3.74 -14.28 -12.47
N ILE A 183 3.19 -13.05 -12.54
CA ILE A 183 1.75 -12.80 -12.38
C ILE A 183 0.88 -13.60 -13.36
N LYS A 184 1.31 -13.72 -14.63
CA LYS A 184 0.59 -14.49 -15.67
C LYS A 184 0.57 -16.00 -15.41
N TYR A 185 1.40 -16.49 -14.51
CA TYR A 185 1.49 -17.89 -14.09
C TYR A 185 0.91 -18.11 -12.68
N GLY A 186 0.23 -17.12 -12.09
CA GLY A 186 -0.25 -17.22 -10.71
C GLY A 186 0.87 -17.24 -9.65
N ILE A 187 2.06 -16.76 -10.01
CA ILE A 187 3.22 -16.66 -9.13
C ILE A 187 3.28 -15.24 -8.57
N LEU A 188 3.17 -15.10 -7.25
CA LEU A 188 3.26 -13.81 -6.57
C LEU A 188 4.56 -13.75 -5.76
N ALA A 189 5.25 -12.61 -5.81
CA ALA A 189 6.52 -12.42 -5.13
C ALA A 189 6.47 -11.12 -4.33
N ASN A 190 6.81 -11.14 -3.04
CA ASN A 190 6.78 -9.96 -2.16
C ASN A 190 8.04 -9.87 -1.30
N VAL A 191 8.33 -8.66 -0.82
CA VAL A 191 9.46 -8.35 0.06
C VAL A 191 8.97 -8.06 1.46
N ILE A 192 9.67 -8.62 2.45
CA ILE A 192 9.58 -8.16 3.84
C ILE A 192 10.91 -7.54 4.27
N ALA A 193 10.85 -6.49 5.08
CA ALA A 193 11.95 -5.87 5.79
C ALA A 193 11.69 -6.04 7.30
N PRO A 194 12.00 -7.24 7.86
CA PRO A 194 11.64 -7.55 9.22
C PRO A 194 12.56 -6.85 10.24
N VAL A 195 11.98 -6.48 11.37
CA VAL A 195 12.68 -6.10 12.59
C VAL A 195 12.36 -7.13 13.66
N ALA A 196 13.30 -8.05 13.90
CA ALA A 196 13.15 -9.10 14.89
C ALA A 196 14.44 -9.30 15.68
N ALA A 197 14.30 -9.74 16.92
CA ALA A 197 15.34 -10.33 17.73
C ALA A 197 15.89 -11.56 17.03
N SER A 198 17.20 -11.57 16.89
CA SER A 198 17.97 -12.65 16.31
C SER A 198 19.37 -12.56 16.90
N ARG A 199 20.16 -13.61 16.70
CA ARG A 199 21.61 -13.57 17.01
C ARG A 199 22.33 -12.37 16.36
N MET A 200 21.75 -11.76 15.32
CA MET A 200 22.28 -10.58 14.63
C MET A 200 21.91 -9.24 15.29
N THR A 201 20.71 -9.14 15.89
CA THR A 201 20.23 -7.90 16.52
C THR A 201 20.57 -7.83 18.01
N GLU A 202 20.86 -8.97 18.64
CA GLU A 202 21.35 -9.08 20.03
C GLU A 202 22.61 -8.25 20.31
N THR A 203 23.45 -8.01 19.29
CA THR A 203 24.70 -7.25 19.45
C THR A 203 24.50 -5.74 19.35
N ILE A 204 23.28 -5.27 19.04
CA ILE A 204 23.00 -3.87 18.67
C ILE A 204 21.89 -3.26 19.56
N MET A 205 20.96 -4.07 20.07
CA MET A 205 19.79 -3.59 20.82
C MET A 205 19.84 -3.99 22.30
N PRO A 206 19.27 -3.18 23.22
CA PRO A 206 19.12 -3.53 24.63
C PRO A 206 18.26 -4.81 24.84
N PRO A 207 18.54 -5.63 25.89
CA PRO A 207 17.81 -6.88 26.16
C PRO A 207 16.29 -6.73 26.31
N ASP A 208 15.84 -5.65 26.93
CA ASP A 208 14.42 -5.32 27.14
C ASP A 208 13.68 -5.01 25.83
N VAL A 209 14.37 -4.42 24.86
CA VAL A 209 13.85 -4.19 23.50
C VAL A 209 13.78 -5.52 22.74
N LEU A 210 14.84 -6.33 22.81
CA LEU A 210 14.91 -7.64 22.13
C LEU A 210 13.82 -8.60 22.60
N ALA A 211 13.48 -8.58 23.90
CA ALA A 211 12.42 -9.42 24.46
C ALA A 211 11.05 -9.21 23.78
N ASN A 212 10.82 -8.01 23.23
CA ASN A 212 9.57 -7.64 22.57
C ASN A 212 9.60 -7.80 21.04
N LEU A 213 10.77 -7.96 20.43
CA LEU A 213 10.94 -8.12 18.98
C LEU A 213 10.92 -9.58 18.53
N LYS A 214 9.99 -10.38 19.04
CA LYS A 214 9.97 -11.82 18.75
C LYS A 214 9.74 -12.12 17.25
N PRO A 215 10.39 -13.15 16.67
CA PRO A 215 10.18 -13.56 15.27
C PRO A 215 8.71 -13.78 14.88
N GLU A 216 7.87 -14.19 15.84
CA GLU A 216 6.45 -14.44 15.70
C GLU A 216 5.65 -13.20 15.27
N TRP A 217 6.18 -11.98 15.43
CA TRP A 217 5.54 -10.77 14.91
C TRP A 217 5.57 -10.67 13.38
N VAL A 218 6.49 -11.39 12.72
CA VAL A 218 6.67 -11.34 11.26
C VAL A 218 5.87 -12.41 10.55
N VAL A 219 5.72 -13.58 11.18
CA VAL A 219 5.08 -14.77 10.60
C VAL A 219 3.66 -14.50 10.07
N PRO A 220 2.76 -13.78 10.77
CA PRO A 220 1.39 -13.53 10.32
C PRO A 220 1.30 -12.78 8.98
N LEU A 221 2.15 -11.77 8.75
CA LEU A 221 2.19 -11.06 7.47
C LEU A 221 2.62 -12.01 6.35
N VAL A 222 3.71 -12.75 6.56
CA VAL A 222 4.22 -13.72 5.59
C VAL A 222 3.15 -14.74 5.23
N ALA A 223 2.46 -15.27 6.25
CA ALA A 223 1.34 -16.19 6.08
C ALA A 223 0.25 -15.60 5.16
N VAL A 224 -0.20 -14.38 5.41
CA VAL A 224 -1.21 -13.70 4.56
C VAL A 224 -0.71 -13.54 3.13
N LEU A 225 0.53 -13.08 2.93
CA LEU A 225 1.11 -12.84 1.60
C LEU A 225 1.23 -14.11 0.76
N VAL A 226 1.49 -15.27 1.38
CA VAL A 226 1.66 -16.55 0.67
C VAL A 226 0.41 -17.43 0.67
N HIS A 227 -0.68 -16.99 1.28
CA HIS A 227 -1.93 -17.75 1.26
C HIS A 227 -2.56 -17.73 -0.14
N LYS A 228 -3.27 -18.80 -0.49
CA LYS A 228 -3.96 -18.94 -1.79
C LYS A 228 -5.00 -17.84 -2.06
N ASN A 229 -5.56 -17.25 -1.00
CA ASN A 229 -6.53 -16.15 -1.09
C ASN A 229 -5.88 -14.82 -1.48
N ASN A 230 -4.55 -14.67 -1.35
CA ASN A 230 -3.88 -13.53 -1.95
C ASN A 230 -3.86 -13.73 -3.47
N THR A 231 -4.62 -12.90 -4.19
CA THR A 231 -4.73 -12.90 -5.65
C THR A 231 -4.20 -11.61 -6.29
N GLN A 232 -3.82 -10.61 -5.50
CA GLN A 232 -3.50 -9.26 -5.99
C GLN A 232 -2.16 -8.71 -5.47
N GLU A 233 -1.78 -9.02 -4.22
CA GLU A 233 -0.57 -8.44 -3.62
C GLU A 233 0.68 -9.17 -4.12
N THR A 234 1.40 -8.51 -5.02
CA THR A 234 2.68 -8.93 -5.60
C THR A 234 3.53 -7.70 -5.90
N GLY A 235 4.85 -7.81 -5.78
CA GLY A 235 5.77 -6.68 -5.81
C GLY A 235 5.69 -5.78 -4.56
N GLY A 236 4.89 -6.16 -3.56
CA GLY A 236 4.72 -5.40 -2.33
C GLY A 236 5.97 -5.44 -1.45
N ILE A 237 6.23 -4.32 -0.77
CA ILE A 237 7.36 -4.15 0.14
C ILE A 237 6.80 -3.78 1.51
N PHE A 238 7.13 -4.55 2.54
CA PHE A 238 6.55 -4.38 3.87
C PHE A 238 7.61 -4.30 4.96
N GLU A 239 7.51 -3.32 5.84
CA GLU A 239 8.16 -3.33 7.13
C GLU A 239 7.28 -4.05 8.15
N VAL A 240 7.90 -4.84 9.02
CA VAL A 240 7.17 -5.63 10.01
C VAL A 240 8.04 -5.97 11.22
N GLY A 241 7.51 -5.79 12.42
CA GLY A 241 8.18 -6.16 13.67
C GLY A 241 7.51 -5.55 14.89
N GLY A 242 7.70 -6.15 16.07
CA GLY A 242 7.17 -5.64 17.35
C GLY A 242 5.67 -5.29 17.34
N GLY A 243 4.88 -6.09 16.61
CA GLY A 243 3.43 -5.88 16.45
C GLY A 243 3.03 -4.78 15.47
N HIS A 244 3.94 -4.12 14.76
CA HIS A 244 3.58 -3.14 13.71
C HIS A 244 3.85 -3.69 12.31
N VAL A 245 2.96 -3.38 11.37
CA VAL A 245 3.10 -3.71 9.94
C VAL A 245 2.77 -2.50 9.08
N ALA A 246 3.63 -2.17 8.12
CA ALA A 246 3.38 -1.10 7.15
C ALA A 246 3.89 -1.45 5.75
N LYS A 247 3.13 -1.05 4.72
CA LYS A 247 3.55 -1.13 3.32
C LYS A 247 4.39 0.09 2.90
N LEU A 248 5.36 -0.12 2.03
CA LEU A 248 6.17 0.90 1.36
C LEU A 248 5.90 0.91 -0.14
N ARG A 249 6.10 2.08 -0.75
CA ARG A 249 6.17 2.28 -2.19
C ARG A 249 7.18 3.37 -2.54
N TRP A 250 7.58 3.40 -3.81
CA TRP A 250 8.36 4.50 -4.35
C TRP A 250 7.50 5.73 -4.58
N GLU A 251 8.03 6.89 -4.24
CA GLU A 251 7.45 8.20 -4.50
C GLU A 251 8.46 9.05 -5.25
N ARG A 252 8.07 9.49 -6.45
CA ARG A 252 8.89 10.31 -7.35
C ARG A 252 8.37 11.74 -7.32
N SER A 253 9.25 12.72 -7.11
CA SER A 253 8.92 14.15 -7.17
C SER A 253 8.29 14.50 -8.51
N SER A 254 7.56 15.62 -8.59
CA SER A 254 7.10 16.17 -9.87
C SER A 254 8.28 16.42 -10.82
N GLY A 255 9.41 16.83 -10.25
CA GLY A 255 10.68 17.04 -10.93
C GLY A 255 10.76 18.35 -11.70
N LEU A 256 11.98 18.74 -12.02
CA LEU A 256 12.31 19.92 -12.80
C LEU A 256 12.36 19.53 -14.28
N LEU A 257 11.50 20.13 -15.11
CA LEU A 257 11.63 20.13 -16.56
C LEU A 257 12.27 21.44 -17.03
N LEU A 258 13.30 21.34 -17.84
CA LEU A 258 13.98 22.43 -18.52
C LEU A 258 14.10 22.13 -20.02
N LYS A 259 14.40 23.15 -20.82
CA LYS A 259 14.57 22.99 -22.27
C LYS A 259 15.80 22.14 -22.58
N ALA A 260 15.63 21.04 -23.31
CA ALA A 260 16.65 20.06 -23.67
C ALA A 260 17.53 20.56 -24.83
N ASP A 261 18.26 21.65 -24.58
CA ASP A 261 19.24 22.24 -25.49
C ASP A 261 20.50 22.70 -24.72
N GLU A 262 21.32 23.56 -25.33
CA GLU A 262 22.55 24.07 -24.71
C GLU A 262 22.31 24.89 -23.43
N SER A 263 21.09 25.39 -23.21
CA SER A 263 20.71 26.09 -21.98
C SER A 263 20.47 25.13 -20.81
N TYR A 264 20.34 23.82 -21.05
CA TYR A 264 20.26 22.80 -19.99
C TYR A 264 21.62 22.59 -19.34
N THR A 265 21.96 23.46 -18.38
CA THR A 265 23.26 23.47 -17.71
C THR A 265 23.15 23.03 -16.25
N PRO A 266 24.24 22.55 -15.61
CA PRO A 266 24.22 22.24 -14.18
C PRO A 266 23.85 23.45 -13.32
N GLY A 267 24.24 24.66 -13.73
CA GLY A 267 23.88 25.90 -13.04
C GLY A 267 22.38 26.18 -13.08
N ALA A 268 21.73 25.94 -14.23
CA ALA A 268 20.27 26.07 -14.36
C ALA A 268 19.52 25.08 -13.45
N ILE A 269 20.02 23.83 -13.33
CA ILE A 269 19.47 22.82 -12.42
C ILE A 269 19.61 23.26 -10.96
N ILE A 270 20.82 23.65 -10.52
CA ILE A 270 21.08 24.06 -9.13
C ILE A 270 20.23 25.28 -8.75
N LYS A 271 20.09 26.26 -9.65
CA LYS A 271 19.24 27.43 -9.43
C LYS A 271 17.76 27.05 -9.18
N ASN A 272 17.29 25.98 -9.81
CA ASN A 272 15.92 25.50 -9.71
C ASN A 272 15.81 24.20 -8.89
N TRP A 273 16.76 23.95 -7.98
CA TRP A 273 16.84 22.68 -7.25
C TRP A 273 15.58 22.36 -6.44
N ASN A 274 14.89 23.39 -5.94
CA ASN A 274 13.63 23.24 -5.23
C ASN A 274 12.57 22.45 -6.03
N LYS A 275 12.57 22.55 -7.37
CA LYS A 275 11.68 21.79 -8.26
C LYS A 275 12.12 20.34 -8.46
N VAL A 276 13.43 20.06 -8.38
CA VAL A 276 13.99 18.69 -8.47
C VAL A 276 13.49 17.84 -7.29
N VAL A 277 13.30 18.46 -6.14
CA VAL A 277 12.86 17.81 -4.88
C VAL A 277 11.44 18.20 -4.48
N ASP A 278 10.60 18.62 -5.44
CA ASP A 278 9.23 19.03 -5.18
C ASP A 278 8.28 17.82 -5.13
N TYR A 279 7.71 17.59 -3.94
CA TYR A 279 6.75 16.53 -3.65
C TYR A 279 5.33 17.07 -3.42
N SER A 280 5.02 18.30 -3.87
CA SER A 280 3.64 18.82 -3.77
C SER A 280 2.66 18.10 -4.70
N ASN A 281 3.14 17.56 -5.83
CA ASN A 281 2.37 16.73 -6.75
C ASN A 281 3.17 15.48 -7.19
N PRO A 282 3.44 14.56 -6.27
CA PRO A 282 4.34 13.44 -6.53
C PRO A 282 3.65 12.35 -7.37
N GLN A 283 4.47 11.53 -8.01
CA GLN A 283 4.05 10.33 -8.73
C GLN A 283 4.36 9.08 -7.90
N TYR A 284 3.59 8.01 -8.10
CA TYR A 284 3.78 6.70 -7.46
C TYR A 284 4.06 5.63 -8.52
N PRO A 285 5.24 5.69 -9.16
CA PRO A 285 5.53 4.92 -10.36
C PRO A 285 5.71 3.42 -10.08
N THR A 286 5.40 2.63 -11.11
CA THR A 286 5.78 1.21 -11.23
C THR A 286 6.72 0.98 -12.42
N GLY A 287 7.30 2.06 -12.96
CA GLY A 287 8.10 2.08 -14.18
C GLY A 287 8.74 3.46 -14.45
N PRO A 288 9.48 3.59 -15.58
CA PRO A 288 10.10 4.85 -15.96
C PRO A 288 9.07 5.96 -16.19
N ASN A 289 9.52 7.21 -16.14
CA ASN A 289 8.71 8.36 -16.52
C ASN A 289 8.43 8.36 -18.03
N ASP A 290 7.45 9.15 -18.48
CA ASP A 290 7.17 9.33 -19.91
C ASP A 290 8.18 10.30 -20.54
N PHE A 291 9.39 9.80 -20.79
CA PHE A 291 10.49 10.60 -21.32
C PHE A 291 10.25 11.12 -22.75
N LEU A 292 9.29 10.56 -23.48
CA LEU A 292 8.91 11.05 -24.80
C LEU A 292 8.06 12.32 -24.65
N THR A 293 6.98 12.25 -23.87
CA THR A 293 6.15 13.43 -23.60
C THR A 293 6.96 14.54 -22.93
N LEU A 294 7.83 14.20 -21.97
CA LEU A 294 8.73 15.18 -21.34
C LEU A 294 9.66 15.85 -22.36
N LEU A 295 10.19 15.11 -23.34
CA LEU A 295 11.02 15.69 -24.38
C LEU A 295 10.21 16.64 -25.26
N GLU A 296 9.02 16.24 -25.70
CA GLU A 296 8.15 17.09 -26.51
C GLU A 296 7.77 18.39 -25.79
N GLU A 297 7.45 18.32 -24.50
CA GLU A 297 7.16 19.46 -23.65
C GLU A 297 8.40 20.35 -23.47
N SER A 298 9.54 19.73 -23.18
CA SER A 298 10.84 20.41 -23.05
C SER A 298 11.19 21.21 -24.31
N MET A 299 10.96 20.64 -25.50
CA MET A 299 11.27 21.31 -26.77
C MET A 299 10.39 22.54 -27.03
N LYS A 300 9.17 22.59 -26.46
CA LYS A 300 8.25 23.75 -26.54
C LYS A 300 8.63 24.89 -25.59
N MET A 301 9.48 24.64 -24.59
CA MET A 301 9.92 25.66 -23.63
C MET A 301 10.89 26.66 -24.28
N GLY A 302 10.98 27.86 -23.69
CA GLY A 302 12.06 28.82 -23.98
C GLY A 302 13.39 28.43 -23.32
N PRO A 303 14.51 29.09 -23.66
CA PRO A 303 15.82 28.81 -23.06
C PRO A 303 15.77 28.88 -21.53
N SER A 304 16.47 27.95 -20.88
CA SER A 304 16.50 27.83 -19.43
C SER A 304 17.26 28.99 -18.79
N GLU A 305 16.72 29.51 -17.69
CA GLU A 305 17.39 30.55 -16.91
C GLU A 305 18.67 29.99 -16.27
N GLN A 306 19.79 30.69 -16.49
CA GLN A 306 21.09 30.24 -16.02
C GLN A 306 21.34 30.56 -14.55
N GLY A 307 22.05 29.65 -13.88
CA GLY A 307 22.62 29.85 -12.53
C GLY A 307 24.14 30.01 -12.57
N GLU A 308 24.80 29.83 -11.42
CA GLU A 308 26.26 29.88 -11.30
C GLU A 308 26.91 28.80 -12.19
N LYS A 309 27.97 29.18 -12.92
CA LYS A 309 28.76 28.22 -13.70
C LYS A 309 29.57 27.35 -12.74
N LEU A 310 29.57 26.04 -12.98
CA LEU A 310 30.39 25.12 -12.21
C LEU A 310 31.82 25.08 -12.75
N ASP A 311 32.78 24.94 -11.86
CA ASP A 311 34.20 24.78 -12.18
C ASP A 311 34.79 23.60 -11.39
N PHE A 312 35.43 22.71 -12.13
CA PHE A 312 36.12 21.52 -11.62
C PHE A 312 37.63 21.60 -11.83
N THR A 313 38.17 22.79 -12.12
CA THR A 313 39.61 23.02 -12.23
C THR A 313 40.34 22.51 -10.99
N GLY A 314 41.38 21.71 -11.22
CA GLY A 314 42.16 21.08 -10.15
C GLY A 314 41.52 19.82 -9.53
N ARG A 315 40.34 19.41 -9.99
CA ARG A 315 39.70 18.13 -9.61
C ARG A 315 40.04 17.03 -10.63
N VAL A 316 40.09 15.79 -10.16
CA VAL A 316 40.24 14.60 -11.00
C VAL A 316 38.96 13.76 -10.99
N ALA A 317 38.35 13.59 -12.16
CA ALA A 317 37.14 12.79 -12.35
C ALA A 317 37.47 11.45 -13.04
N LEU A 318 37.10 10.35 -12.41
CA LEU A 318 37.25 8.99 -12.93
C LEU A 318 35.88 8.48 -13.39
N VAL A 319 35.77 8.10 -14.67
CA VAL A 319 34.53 7.62 -15.27
C VAL A 319 34.74 6.20 -15.81
N THR A 320 34.05 5.24 -15.20
CA THR A 320 34.02 3.85 -15.66
C THR A 320 33.00 3.65 -16.79
N GLY A 321 33.30 2.78 -17.76
CA GLY A 321 32.52 2.68 -19.00
C GLY A 321 32.47 4.00 -19.76
N GLY A 322 33.58 4.73 -19.75
CA GLY A 322 33.73 6.06 -20.32
C GLY A 322 34.12 6.09 -21.80
N GLY A 323 34.38 4.94 -22.42
CA GLY A 323 34.82 4.86 -23.82
C GLY A 323 33.71 5.13 -24.83
N ALA A 324 32.44 5.00 -24.45
CA ALA A 324 31.29 5.20 -25.33
C ALA A 324 30.03 5.67 -24.59
N GLY A 325 28.98 5.99 -25.36
CA GLY A 325 27.62 6.26 -24.87
C GLY A 325 27.56 7.31 -23.75
N ILE A 326 26.78 7.01 -22.72
CA ILE A 326 26.55 7.88 -21.57
C ILE A 326 27.87 8.24 -20.83
N GLY A 327 28.75 7.26 -20.60
CA GLY A 327 30.00 7.50 -19.88
C GLY A 327 30.96 8.42 -20.63
N ARG A 328 31.02 8.29 -21.97
CA ARG A 328 31.76 9.23 -22.82
C ARG A 328 31.26 10.66 -22.63
N VAL A 329 29.96 10.87 -22.64
CA VAL A 329 29.37 12.21 -22.46
C VAL A 329 29.69 12.77 -21.08
N TYR A 330 29.68 11.96 -20.02
CA TYR A 330 30.13 12.41 -18.70
C TYR A 330 31.59 12.82 -18.69
N ALA A 331 32.48 12.02 -19.30
CA ALA A 331 33.90 12.32 -19.40
C ALA A 331 34.17 13.65 -20.11
N LEU A 332 33.52 13.88 -21.27
CA LEU A 332 33.60 15.14 -22.00
C LEU A 332 33.03 16.31 -21.19
N ALA A 333 31.92 16.10 -20.48
CA ALA A 333 31.29 17.14 -19.66
C ALA A 333 32.19 17.59 -18.51
N PHE A 334 32.83 16.66 -17.78
CA PHE A 334 33.79 17.00 -16.73
C PHE A 334 35.03 17.72 -17.27
N ALA A 335 35.58 17.25 -18.40
CA ALA A 335 36.71 17.91 -19.05
C ALA A 335 36.37 19.35 -19.49
N LYS A 336 35.20 19.56 -20.08
CA LYS A 336 34.69 20.89 -20.49
C LYS A 336 34.59 21.87 -19.32
N HIS A 337 34.36 21.36 -18.11
CA HIS A 337 34.30 22.17 -16.88
C HIS A 337 35.62 22.15 -16.08
N GLY A 338 36.75 21.80 -16.71
CA GLY A 338 38.08 21.99 -16.15
C GLY A 338 38.66 20.80 -15.37
N ALA A 339 37.93 19.70 -15.21
CA ALA A 339 38.47 18.52 -14.54
C ALA A 339 39.53 17.81 -15.39
N SER A 340 40.54 17.24 -14.74
CA SER A 340 41.36 16.18 -15.36
C SER A 340 40.57 14.87 -15.33
N VAL A 341 40.52 14.13 -16.44
CA VAL A 341 39.61 12.99 -16.59
C VAL A 341 40.36 11.68 -16.76
N VAL A 342 39.98 10.66 -16.00
CA VAL A 342 40.39 9.27 -16.20
C VAL A 342 39.25 8.54 -16.89
N VAL A 343 39.49 8.12 -18.12
CA VAL A 343 38.51 7.36 -18.92
C VAL A 343 38.84 5.88 -18.75
N ASN A 344 37.99 5.16 -18.01
CA ASN A 344 38.08 3.71 -17.91
C ASN A 344 37.09 3.06 -18.87
N ASP A 345 37.56 2.11 -19.66
CA ASP A 345 36.70 1.24 -20.46
C ASP A 345 37.32 -0.15 -20.61
N LEU A 346 36.51 -1.19 -20.74
CA LEU A 346 37.02 -2.54 -20.98
C LEU A 346 37.48 -2.70 -22.44
N ALA A 347 36.76 -2.07 -23.38
CA ALA A 347 37.01 -2.20 -24.80
C ALA A 347 38.14 -1.27 -25.24
N ASP A 348 37.92 0.04 -25.19
CA ASP A 348 38.92 1.05 -25.58
C ASP A 348 38.58 2.45 -25.03
N PRO A 349 39.41 3.02 -24.14
CA PRO A 349 39.23 4.39 -23.65
C PRO A 349 39.87 5.46 -24.56
N GLU A 350 40.80 5.10 -25.45
CA GLU A 350 41.68 6.08 -26.12
C GLU A 350 40.97 7.06 -27.08
N PRO A 351 39.91 6.67 -27.82
CA PRO A 351 39.20 7.62 -28.67
C PRO A 351 38.65 8.83 -27.90
N VAL A 352 38.09 8.59 -26.71
CA VAL A 352 37.54 9.65 -25.84
C VAL A 352 38.66 10.47 -25.21
N VAL A 353 39.78 9.84 -24.84
CA VAL A 353 40.97 10.55 -24.35
C VAL A 353 41.52 11.50 -25.41
N ALA A 354 41.65 11.04 -26.66
CA ALA A 354 42.10 11.85 -27.78
C ALA A 354 41.14 13.01 -28.05
N GLU A 355 39.83 12.77 -27.97
CA GLU A 355 38.82 13.81 -28.11
C GLU A 355 38.92 14.87 -27.01
N ILE A 356 39.03 14.47 -25.75
CA ILE A 356 39.21 15.41 -24.62
C ILE A 356 40.47 16.26 -24.83
N LYS A 357 41.59 15.66 -25.23
CA LYS A 357 42.85 16.37 -25.49
C LYS A 357 42.72 17.35 -26.66
N LYS A 358 42.02 16.96 -27.73
CA LYS A 358 41.75 17.83 -28.89
C LYS A 358 40.94 19.06 -28.50
N LEU A 359 40.04 18.93 -27.53
CA LEU A 359 39.26 20.03 -26.96
C LEU A 359 40.02 20.84 -25.89
N GLY A 360 41.31 20.57 -25.68
CA GLY A 360 42.17 21.29 -24.72
C GLY A 360 42.08 20.78 -23.28
N GLY A 361 41.36 19.69 -23.03
CA GLY A 361 41.25 19.07 -21.71
C GLY A 361 42.41 18.13 -21.39
N LYS A 362 42.50 17.68 -20.13
CA LYS A 362 43.50 16.71 -19.66
C LYS A 362 42.82 15.37 -19.44
N ALA A 363 43.31 14.31 -20.09
CA ALA A 363 42.80 12.97 -19.89
C ALA A 363 43.84 11.85 -20.01
N VAL A 364 43.60 10.75 -19.32
CA VAL A 364 44.32 9.48 -19.45
C VAL A 364 43.33 8.32 -19.59
N GLY A 365 43.68 7.32 -20.40
CA GLY A 365 42.90 6.10 -20.58
C GLY A 365 43.36 4.98 -19.66
N VAL A 366 42.42 4.15 -19.20
CA VAL A 366 42.74 2.89 -18.51
C VAL A 366 41.86 1.77 -19.03
N LYS A 367 42.47 0.89 -19.84
CA LYS A 367 41.83 -0.32 -20.35
C LYS A 367 41.85 -1.43 -19.31
N ALA A 368 40.74 -1.57 -18.58
CA ALA A 368 40.59 -2.53 -17.48
C ALA A 368 39.11 -2.78 -17.16
N SER A 369 38.81 -3.95 -16.58
CA SER A 369 37.48 -4.18 -16.00
C SER A 369 37.26 -3.25 -14.80
N ALA A 370 36.02 -2.83 -14.57
CA ALA A 370 35.65 -2.14 -13.33
C ALA A 370 35.85 -3.03 -12.09
N GLU A 371 35.91 -4.35 -12.26
CA GLU A 371 36.25 -5.29 -11.19
C GLU A 371 37.70 -5.12 -10.71
N ASP A 372 38.59 -4.61 -11.57
CA ASP A 372 39.99 -4.33 -11.26
C ASP A 372 40.16 -2.93 -10.63
N GLY A 373 39.33 -2.61 -9.63
CA GLY A 373 39.20 -1.26 -9.08
C GLY A 373 40.52 -0.61 -8.67
N GLU A 374 41.49 -1.37 -8.15
CA GLU A 374 42.83 -0.88 -7.82
C GLU A 374 43.59 -0.39 -9.06
N LYS A 375 43.58 -1.15 -10.16
CA LYS A 375 44.21 -0.75 -11.43
C LYS A 375 43.53 0.49 -12.00
N VAL A 376 42.20 0.55 -11.93
CA VAL A 376 41.40 1.68 -12.42
C VAL A 376 41.73 2.97 -11.65
N VAL A 377 41.75 2.92 -10.31
CA VAL A 377 42.07 4.08 -9.47
C VAL A 377 43.55 4.46 -9.53
N LYS A 378 44.45 3.48 -9.62
CA LYS A 378 45.90 3.74 -9.76
C LYS A 378 46.21 4.59 -10.98
N ALA A 379 45.49 4.43 -12.09
CA ALA A 379 45.65 5.28 -13.27
C ALA A 379 45.40 6.78 -12.97
N ALA A 380 44.45 7.11 -12.08
CA ALA A 380 44.21 8.48 -11.63
C ALA A 380 45.40 9.02 -10.82
N ILE A 381 45.92 8.19 -9.91
CA ILE A 381 47.01 8.56 -9.03
C ILE A 381 48.32 8.72 -9.81
N ASP A 382 48.63 7.81 -10.71
CA ASP A 382 49.84 7.87 -11.53
C ASP A 382 49.83 9.08 -12.47
N ALA A 383 48.69 9.39 -13.09
CA ALA A 383 48.60 10.47 -14.06
C ALA A 383 48.44 11.87 -13.43
N PHE A 384 47.70 11.97 -12.32
CA PHE A 384 47.26 13.26 -11.77
C PHE A 384 47.51 13.41 -10.26
N GLY A 385 48.01 12.38 -9.58
CA GLY A 385 48.35 12.42 -8.16
C GLY A 385 47.17 12.39 -7.18
N ARG A 386 45.93 12.37 -7.68
CA ARG A 386 44.70 12.41 -6.86
C ARG A 386 43.49 11.84 -7.60
N VAL A 387 42.41 11.59 -6.86
CA VAL A 387 41.07 11.30 -7.37
C VAL A 387 40.05 12.02 -6.50
N ASP A 388 39.12 12.76 -7.11
CA ASP A 388 38.14 13.60 -6.42
C ASP A 388 36.70 13.14 -6.67
N ILE A 389 36.45 12.66 -7.88
CA ILE A 389 35.13 12.30 -8.37
C ILE A 389 35.21 10.90 -8.99
N VAL A 390 34.30 10.01 -8.61
CA VAL A 390 34.17 8.66 -9.19
C VAL A 390 32.75 8.50 -9.72
N ILE A 391 32.63 8.23 -11.02
CA ILE A 391 31.39 7.91 -11.71
C ILE A 391 31.38 6.42 -12.06
N ASN A 392 30.64 5.63 -11.27
CA ASN A 392 30.47 4.20 -11.50
C ASN A 392 29.34 3.97 -12.52
N ASN A 393 29.68 4.02 -13.80
CA ASN A 393 28.79 3.90 -14.94
C ASN A 393 28.98 2.62 -15.77
N ALA A 394 30.08 1.89 -15.60
CA ALA A 394 30.33 0.64 -16.32
C ALA A 394 29.13 -0.34 -16.24
N GLY A 395 28.87 -1.02 -17.35
CA GLY A 395 27.68 -1.86 -17.44
C GLY A 395 27.58 -2.74 -18.68
N ILE A 396 26.81 -3.82 -18.54
CA ILE A 396 26.48 -4.77 -19.59
C ILE A 396 25.02 -5.24 -19.45
N LEU A 397 24.41 -5.74 -20.53
CA LEU A 397 23.10 -6.39 -20.49
C LEU A 397 23.20 -7.87 -20.85
N ARG A 398 22.41 -8.69 -20.15
CA ARG A 398 22.25 -10.13 -20.37
C ARG A 398 20.79 -10.48 -20.12
N ASP A 399 19.93 -9.86 -20.92
CA ASP A 399 18.49 -9.86 -20.70
C ASP A 399 17.88 -11.20 -21.13
N LYS A 400 17.08 -11.78 -20.22
CA LYS A 400 16.34 -13.01 -20.47
C LYS A 400 15.20 -13.13 -19.47
N ALA A 401 14.04 -13.63 -19.92
CA ALA A 401 13.00 -14.07 -19.01
C ALA A 401 13.59 -14.99 -17.92
N PHE A 402 13.15 -14.83 -16.68
CA PHE A 402 13.74 -15.47 -15.51
C PHE A 402 13.79 -17.00 -15.64
N SER A 403 12.81 -17.60 -16.33
CA SER A 403 12.80 -19.05 -16.60
C SER A 403 14.01 -19.56 -17.39
N ASN A 404 14.64 -18.68 -18.15
CA ASN A 404 15.77 -19.00 -19.02
C ASN A 404 17.06 -18.33 -18.52
N MET A 405 17.05 -17.72 -17.33
CA MET A 405 18.20 -17.07 -16.74
C MET A 405 19.08 -18.10 -16.02
N ASN A 406 20.30 -18.28 -16.50
CA ASN A 406 21.32 -19.16 -15.91
C ASN A 406 22.48 -18.37 -15.30
N ASP A 407 23.46 -19.09 -14.77
CA ASP A 407 24.59 -18.49 -14.04
C ASP A 407 25.46 -17.63 -14.97
N GLU A 408 25.60 -18.04 -16.24
CA GLU A 408 26.33 -17.34 -17.29
C GLU A 408 25.69 -16.00 -17.69
N LEU A 409 24.39 -15.84 -17.47
CA LEU A 409 23.67 -14.58 -17.66
C LEU A 409 23.58 -13.76 -16.37
N TRP A 410 23.55 -14.42 -15.21
CA TRP A 410 23.42 -13.77 -13.91
C TRP A 410 24.74 -13.15 -13.43
N ASP A 411 25.80 -13.96 -13.32
CA ASP A 411 27.03 -13.55 -12.63
C ASP A 411 27.75 -12.38 -13.31
N PRO A 412 27.91 -12.34 -14.64
CA PRO A 412 28.58 -11.21 -15.29
C PRO A 412 27.89 -9.85 -15.01
N VAL A 413 26.55 -9.83 -14.94
CA VAL A 413 25.79 -8.60 -14.68
C VAL A 413 26.05 -8.13 -13.24
N LEU A 414 25.96 -9.02 -12.26
CA LEU A 414 26.22 -8.68 -10.85
C LEU A 414 27.68 -8.28 -10.63
N ASN A 415 28.62 -8.97 -11.29
CA ASN A 415 30.05 -8.69 -11.21
C ASN A 415 30.40 -7.31 -11.77
N VAL A 416 29.98 -6.99 -13.00
CA VAL A 416 30.29 -5.69 -13.62
C VAL A 416 29.59 -4.55 -12.89
N HIS A 417 28.30 -4.69 -12.59
CA HIS A 417 27.53 -3.57 -12.04
C HIS A 417 27.74 -3.40 -10.54
N LEU A 418 27.44 -4.44 -9.77
CA LEU A 418 27.39 -4.32 -8.31
C LEU A 418 28.79 -4.48 -7.70
N ARG A 419 29.51 -5.55 -8.05
CA ARG A 419 30.87 -5.79 -7.55
C ARG A 419 31.88 -4.78 -8.11
N GLY A 420 31.79 -4.41 -9.40
CA GLY A 420 32.64 -3.39 -10.01
C GLY A 420 32.48 -2.01 -9.35
N THR A 421 31.24 -1.57 -9.10
CA THR A 421 30.96 -0.33 -8.35
C THR A 421 31.60 -0.36 -6.96
N TYR A 422 31.50 -1.49 -6.25
CA TYR A 422 32.19 -1.71 -4.98
C TYR A 422 33.70 -1.59 -5.13
N LYS A 423 34.33 -2.33 -6.06
CA LYS A 423 35.78 -2.41 -6.22
C LYS A 423 36.41 -1.06 -6.53
N VAL A 424 35.84 -0.30 -7.47
CA VAL A 424 36.35 1.04 -7.83
C VAL A 424 36.21 2.02 -6.66
N THR A 425 35.03 2.05 -6.04
CA THR A 425 34.79 2.94 -4.89
C THR A 425 35.68 2.58 -3.71
N LYS A 426 35.88 1.29 -3.44
CA LYS A 426 36.74 0.76 -2.38
C LYS A 426 38.20 1.20 -2.57
N ALA A 427 38.70 1.14 -3.81
CA ALA A 427 40.06 1.59 -4.13
C ALA A 427 40.23 3.11 -4.02
N ALA A 428 39.20 3.90 -4.35
CA ALA A 428 39.23 5.36 -4.24
C ALA A 428 39.07 5.87 -2.79
N TRP A 429 38.38 5.11 -1.93
CA TRP A 429 37.99 5.52 -0.59
C TRP A 429 39.13 6.01 0.32
N PRO A 430 40.30 5.35 0.39
CA PRO A 430 41.41 5.82 1.21
C PRO A 430 41.92 7.22 0.81
N TYR A 431 41.90 7.54 -0.49
CA TYR A 431 42.28 8.87 -0.99
C TYR A 431 41.25 9.91 -0.56
N PHE A 432 39.96 9.61 -0.73
CA PHE A 432 38.87 10.49 -0.28
C PHE A 432 38.94 10.79 1.23
N LEU A 433 39.19 9.76 2.05
CA LEU A 433 39.36 9.92 3.49
C LEU A 433 40.56 10.81 3.84
N LYS A 434 41.71 10.61 3.16
CA LYS A 434 42.92 11.40 3.39
C LYS A 434 42.73 12.87 3.05
N GLN A 435 42.06 13.16 1.93
CA GLN A 435 41.87 14.53 1.45
C GLN A 435 40.63 15.22 2.04
N LYS A 436 39.78 14.49 2.80
CA LYS A 436 38.49 14.96 3.33
C LYS A 436 37.57 15.53 2.25
N TYR A 437 37.58 14.90 1.09
CA TYR A 437 36.78 15.29 -0.07
C TYR A 437 36.54 14.07 -0.96
N GLY A 438 35.32 13.87 -1.42
CA GLY A 438 35.03 12.89 -2.46
C GLY A 438 33.61 13.03 -2.99
N ARG A 439 33.41 12.78 -4.28
CA ARG A 439 32.08 12.75 -4.91
C ARG A 439 31.94 11.43 -5.65
N VAL A 440 31.01 10.60 -5.20
CA VAL A 440 30.72 9.32 -5.84
C VAL A 440 29.32 9.39 -6.43
N LEU A 441 29.22 9.14 -7.73
CA LEU A 441 27.93 9.00 -8.39
C LEU A 441 27.82 7.59 -8.96
N ASN A 442 26.81 6.87 -8.49
CA ASN A 442 26.57 5.50 -8.92
C ASN A 442 25.37 5.43 -9.87
N THR A 443 25.50 4.69 -10.96
CA THR A 443 24.42 4.52 -11.94
C THR A 443 23.53 3.33 -11.55
N THR A 444 22.35 3.59 -10.99
CA THR A 444 21.26 2.60 -10.89
C THR A 444 20.45 2.54 -12.19
N SER A 445 19.18 2.13 -12.15
CA SER A 445 18.25 2.14 -13.28
C SER A 445 16.81 2.08 -12.78
N THR A 446 15.86 2.61 -13.54
CA THR A 446 14.42 2.41 -13.31
C THR A 446 14.03 0.93 -13.31
N SER A 447 14.73 0.07 -14.07
CA SER A 447 14.57 -1.39 -13.96
C SER A 447 15.00 -1.94 -12.60
N GLY A 448 15.96 -1.29 -11.94
CA GLY A 448 16.41 -1.64 -10.59
C GLY A 448 15.40 -1.26 -9.52
N ILE A 449 14.89 -0.03 -9.57
CA ILE A 449 13.94 0.48 -8.57
C ILE A 449 12.50 0.04 -8.81
N TYR A 450 12.07 -0.32 -10.02
CA TYR A 450 10.67 -0.72 -10.27
C TYR A 450 10.53 -2.17 -10.74
N GLY A 451 11.63 -2.89 -10.92
CA GLY A 451 11.67 -4.17 -11.63
C GLY A 451 11.36 -4.04 -13.12
N ASN A 452 11.84 -4.98 -13.94
CA ASN A 452 11.48 -5.04 -15.36
C ASN A 452 11.51 -6.48 -15.88
N PHE A 453 10.51 -6.86 -16.68
CA PHE A 453 10.40 -8.23 -17.22
C PHE A 453 11.69 -8.60 -17.99
N GLY A 454 12.26 -9.76 -17.69
CA GLY A 454 13.45 -10.26 -18.37
C GLY A 454 14.78 -9.69 -17.87
N GLN A 455 14.76 -8.90 -16.80
CA GLN A 455 15.94 -8.21 -16.27
C GLN A 455 16.19 -8.52 -14.79
N ALA A 456 15.88 -9.73 -14.32
CA ALA A 456 15.99 -10.07 -12.89
C ALA A 456 17.42 -9.89 -12.32
N ASN A 457 18.44 -10.27 -13.09
CA ASN A 457 19.86 -10.03 -12.79
C ASN A 457 20.19 -8.53 -12.72
N TYR A 458 19.82 -7.77 -13.75
CA TYR A 458 20.11 -6.35 -13.86
C TYR A 458 19.37 -5.53 -12.80
N ALA A 459 18.10 -5.84 -12.55
CA ALA A 459 17.28 -5.22 -11.53
C ALA A 459 17.87 -5.46 -10.13
N ALA A 460 18.27 -6.69 -9.81
CA ALA A 460 18.95 -7.01 -8.57
C ALA A 460 20.25 -6.21 -8.40
N ALA A 461 21.10 -6.17 -9.42
CA ALA A 461 22.37 -5.45 -9.39
C ALA A 461 22.17 -3.93 -9.19
N LYS A 462 21.27 -3.32 -9.99
CA LYS A 462 21.03 -1.88 -9.97
C LYS A 462 20.34 -1.43 -8.68
N CYS A 463 19.40 -2.20 -8.15
CA CYS A 463 18.80 -1.91 -6.85
C CYS A 463 19.81 -2.10 -5.71
N GLY A 464 20.69 -3.11 -5.81
CA GLY A 464 21.79 -3.30 -4.85
C GLY A 464 22.78 -2.13 -4.82
N ILE A 465 23.06 -1.50 -5.96
CA ILE A 465 23.88 -0.28 -6.04
C ILE A 465 23.26 0.86 -5.23
N LEU A 466 21.93 0.98 -5.18
CA LEU A 466 21.26 2.00 -4.37
C LEU A 466 21.45 1.73 -2.86
N GLY A 467 21.37 0.47 -2.43
CA GLY A 467 21.59 0.09 -1.03
C GLY A 467 23.03 0.32 -0.60
N PHE A 468 23.98 -0.02 -1.47
CA PHE A 468 25.40 0.32 -1.35
C PHE A 468 25.62 1.82 -1.17
N SER A 469 25.00 2.63 -2.04
CA SER A 469 25.15 4.08 -2.07
C SER A 469 24.61 4.75 -0.81
N ARG A 470 23.43 4.32 -0.34
CA ARG A 470 22.81 4.84 0.89
C ARG A 470 23.67 4.60 2.12
N ALA A 471 24.23 3.39 2.27
CA ALA A 471 25.15 3.09 3.36
C ALA A 471 26.41 3.98 3.30
N LEU A 472 27.03 4.13 2.13
CA LEU A 472 28.24 4.96 1.99
C LEU A 472 27.98 6.45 2.18
N ALA A 473 26.80 6.94 1.81
CA ALA A 473 26.42 8.32 2.09
C ALA A 473 26.49 8.61 3.60
N LEU A 474 26.03 7.67 4.44
CA LEU A 474 26.11 7.78 5.90
C LEU A 474 27.55 7.68 6.42
N GLU A 475 28.36 6.78 5.86
CA GLU A 475 29.77 6.62 6.30
C GLU A 475 30.66 7.80 5.88
N GLY A 476 30.42 8.35 4.69
CA GLY A 476 31.27 9.36 4.04
C GLY A 476 30.99 10.80 4.45
N GLN A 477 29.75 11.13 4.81
CA GLN A 477 29.30 12.52 4.99
C GLN A 477 30.19 13.32 5.95
N LYS A 478 30.57 12.73 7.10
CA LYS A 478 31.44 13.38 8.11
C LYS A 478 32.87 13.66 7.63
N TYR A 479 33.29 13.05 6.53
CA TYR A 479 34.61 13.22 5.91
C TYR A 479 34.55 14.09 4.64
N GLY A 480 33.41 14.73 4.34
CA GLY A 480 33.25 15.50 3.10
C GLY A 480 33.14 14.62 1.85
N ILE A 481 32.82 13.33 2.04
CA ILE A 481 32.62 12.36 0.95
C ILE A 481 31.12 12.18 0.75
N TYR A 482 30.64 12.51 -0.44
CA TYR A 482 29.23 12.47 -0.78
C TYR A 482 28.95 11.45 -1.85
N VAL A 483 27.87 10.69 -1.68
CA VAL A 483 27.50 9.56 -2.52
C VAL A 483 26.05 9.71 -2.94
N ASN A 484 25.78 9.78 -4.23
CA ASN A 484 24.43 9.82 -4.80
C ASN A 484 24.23 8.71 -5.83
N THR A 485 22.98 8.50 -6.22
CA THR A 485 22.60 7.51 -7.22
C THR A 485 21.72 8.14 -8.30
N ILE A 486 21.96 7.80 -9.57
CA ILE A 486 21.12 8.22 -10.70
C ILE A 486 20.55 7.04 -11.47
N ALA A 487 19.31 7.18 -11.94
CA ALA A 487 18.62 6.30 -12.86
C ALA A 487 18.42 7.04 -14.19
N PRO A 488 19.40 6.98 -15.11
CA PRO A 488 19.35 7.71 -16.37
C PRO A 488 18.43 7.05 -17.40
N ASN A 489 17.79 7.86 -18.23
CA ASN A 489 17.16 7.47 -19.48
C ASN A 489 17.87 8.15 -20.66
N ALA A 490 18.41 7.33 -21.57
CA ALA A 490 19.00 7.79 -22.83
C ALA A 490 19.01 6.70 -23.90
N GLY A 491 19.03 7.16 -25.15
CA GLY A 491 19.37 6.40 -26.34
C GLY A 491 20.85 6.07 -26.35
N THR A 492 21.17 4.78 -26.35
CA THR A 492 22.53 4.23 -26.40
C THR A 492 22.52 2.94 -27.19
N ALA A 493 23.71 2.38 -27.46
CA ALA A 493 23.81 1.03 -28.01
C ALA A 493 23.07 -0.03 -27.17
N MET A 494 22.97 0.15 -25.85
CA MET A 494 22.23 -0.77 -24.97
C MET A 494 20.70 -0.68 -25.16
N THR A 495 20.17 0.51 -25.45
CA THR A 495 18.72 0.72 -25.61
C THR A 495 18.26 0.60 -27.06
N ALA A 496 19.17 0.67 -28.03
CA ALA A 496 18.89 0.46 -29.45
C ALA A 496 18.36 -0.96 -29.78
N THR A 497 18.55 -1.93 -28.90
CA THR A 497 17.98 -3.29 -29.06
C THR A 497 16.49 -3.36 -28.74
N ILE A 498 15.94 -2.34 -28.06
CA ILE A 498 14.55 -2.31 -27.56
C ILE A 498 13.79 -1.03 -27.92
N MET A 499 14.45 -0.04 -28.54
CA MET A 499 13.86 1.23 -28.96
C MET A 499 14.02 1.43 -30.47
N PRO A 500 13.04 2.07 -31.15
CA PRO A 500 13.21 2.55 -32.53
C PRO A 500 14.38 3.54 -32.64
N GLU A 501 15.05 3.55 -33.80
CA GLU A 501 16.23 4.39 -34.03
C GLU A 501 15.96 5.89 -33.79
N GLU A 502 14.81 6.39 -34.22
CA GLU A 502 14.39 7.78 -34.00
C GLU A 502 14.36 8.15 -32.51
N MET A 503 13.88 7.25 -31.65
CA MET A 503 13.88 7.45 -30.19
C MET A 503 15.29 7.41 -29.61
N VAL A 504 16.15 6.51 -30.11
CA VAL A 504 17.56 6.44 -29.70
C VAL A 504 18.28 7.75 -30.02
N GLN A 505 18.00 8.36 -31.17
CA GLN A 505 18.58 9.65 -31.55
C GLN A 505 17.99 10.82 -30.75
N ALA A 506 16.71 10.77 -30.41
CA ALA A 506 16.02 11.81 -29.65
C ALA A 506 16.49 11.87 -28.18
N PHE A 507 16.66 10.72 -27.53
CA PHE A 507 17.05 10.64 -26.12
C PHE A 507 18.57 10.78 -25.94
N LYS A 508 19.10 11.98 -26.22
CA LYS A 508 20.54 12.23 -26.18
C LYS A 508 21.12 12.04 -24.76
N PRO A 509 22.24 11.31 -24.60
CA PRO A 509 22.94 11.23 -23.32
C PRO A 509 23.38 12.58 -22.75
N ASP A 510 23.54 13.60 -23.59
CA ASP A 510 23.80 15.00 -23.21
C ASP A 510 22.76 15.56 -22.24
N TYR A 511 21.51 15.09 -22.29
CA TYR A 511 20.44 15.50 -21.38
C TYR A 511 20.54 14.89 -19.98
N ILE A 512 21.62 14.16 -19.67
CA ILE A 512 21.88 13.61 -18.34
C ILE A 512 23.07 14.30 -17.66
N ALA A 513 24.11 14.61 -18.44
CA ALA A 513 25.38 15.12 -17.91
C ALA A 513 25.26 16.37 -17.00
N PRO A 514 24.35 17.33 -17.26
CA PRO A 514 24.15 18.47 -16.36
C PRO A 514 23.79 18.08 -14.92
N LEU A 515 22.92 17.09 -14.71
CA LEU A 515 22.60 16.63 -13.35
C LEU A 515 23.80 15.91 -12.71
N VAL A 516 24.57 15.15 -13.50
CA VAL A 516 25.79 14.47 -13.03
C VAL A 516 26.81 15.48 -12.49
N LEU A 517 27.04 16.56 -13.25
CA LEU A 517 27.92 17.65 -12.82
C LEU A 517 27.37 18.35 -11.58
N ALA A 518 26.06 18.63 -11.54
CA ALA A 518 25.43 19.26 -10.38
C ALA A 518 25.61 18.41 -9.10
N LEU A 519 25.35 17.11 -9.16
CA LEU A 519 25.49 16.18 -8.03
C LEU A 519 26.95 15.97 -7.58
N CYS A 520 27.92 16.22 -8.46
CA CYS A 520 29.35 16.12 -8.12
C CYS A 520 29.96 17.47 -7.71
N SER A 521 29.17 18.53 -7.64
CA SER A 521 29.63 19.87 -7.28
C SER A 521 29.65 20.12 -5.77
N ASP A 522 30.47 21.07 -5.34
CA ASP A 522 30.38 21.69 -4.01
C ASP A 522 29.12 22.55 -3.81
N LYS A 523 28.44 22.86 -4.92
CA LYS A 523 27.22 23.68 -4.94
C LYS A 523 25.93 22.85 -4.88
N CYS A 524 26.01 21.52 -4.84
CA CYS A 524 24.84 20.65 -4.76
C CYS A 524 24.09 20.85 -3.42
N PRO A 525 22.81 21.22 -3.42
CA PRO A 525 22.03 21.27 -2.19
C PRO A 525 21.73 19.86 -1.68
N ASN A 526 21.89 19.62 -0.38
CA ASN A 526 21.74 18.29 0.25
C ASN A 526 22.53 17.20 -0.50
N PRO A 527 23.88 17.30 -0.48
CA PRO A 527 24.72 16.75 -1.52
C PRO A 527 24.91 15.22 -1.48
N THR A 528 24.20 14.47 -0.64
CA THR A 528 24.48 13.04 -0.45
C THR A 528 23.22 12.23 -0.12
N GLY A 529 23.23 10.94 -0.47
CA GLY A 529 22.18 9.98 -0.16
C GLY A 529 20.97 10.02 -1.09
N GLY A 530 20.96 10.91 -2.09
CA GLY A 530 19.84 11.08 -3.00
C GLY A 530 19.81 10.02 -4.12
N LEU A 531 18.58 9.70 -4.56
CA LEU A 531 18.28 8.92 -5.75
C LEU A 531 17.55 9.84 -6.74
N TYR A 532 18.07 9.96 -7.95
CA TYR A 532 17.50 10.85 -8.97
C TYR A 532 17.24 10.12 -10.27
N GLU A 533 16.09 10.37 -10.90
CA GLU A 533 15.78 9.97 -12.27
C GLU A 533 16.01 11.16 -13.21
N VAL A 534 16.52 10.91 -14.41
CA VAL A 534 16.94 11.98 -15.32
C VAL A 534 16.93 11.55 -16.79
N GLY A 535 16.49 12.45 -17.67
CA GLY A 535 16.46 12.29 -19.12
C GLY A 535 15.59 13.36 -19.77
N SER A 536 15.77 13.63 -21.06
CA SER A 536 14.91 14.55 -21.83
C SER A 536 14.74 15.97 -21.26
N GLY A 537 15.77 16.51 -20.58
CA GLY A 537 15.70 17.81 -19.91
C GLY A 537 14.93 17.81 -18.58
N TRP A 538 14.47 16.63 -18.13
CA TRP A 538 13.80 16.43 -16.86
C TRP A 538 14.74 15.79 -15.83
N CYS A 539 14.64 16.21 -14.57
CA CYS A 539 15.22 15.51 -13.43
C CYS A 539 14.34 15.59 -12.18
N GLY A 540 14.22 14.48 -11.45
CA GLY A 540 13.43 14.41 -10.22
C GLY A 540 14.03 13.45 -9.21
N GLN A 541 13.76 13.70 -7.93
CA GLN A 541 14.18 12.85 -6.82
C GLN A 541 13.16 11.74 -6.56
N THR A 542 13.64 10.53 -6.29
CA THR A 542 12.80 9.38 -5.90
C THR A 542 13.13 8.97 -4.47
N ARG A 543 12.11 8.78 -3.63
CA ARG A 543 12.23 8.39 -2.22
C ARG A 543 11.23 7.31 -1.84
N TRP A 544 11.29 6.85 -0.58
CA TRP A 544 10.27 5.98 -0.02
C TRP A 544 9.08 6.78 0.50
N GLN A 545 7.89 6.28 0.24
CA GLN A 545 6.70 6.59 1.03
C GLN A 545 6.24 5.32 1.74
N ARG A 546 5.85 5.44 3.01
CA ARG A 546 5.39 4.35 3.85
C ARG A 546 4.01 4.68 4.40
N THR A 547 3.12 3.71 4.41
CA THR A 547 1.77 3.84 5.01
C THR A 547 1.83 4.15 6.51
N GLY A 548 0.70 4.58 7.09
CA GLY A 548 0.55 4.59 8.56
C GLY A 548 0.78 3.22 9.18
N GLY A 549 0.43 2.17 8.44
CA GLY A 549 0.46 0.78 8.90
C GLY A 549 -0.64 0.47 9.90
N HIS A 550 -0.51 -0.68 10.56
CA HIS A 550 -1.37 -1.05 11.68
C HIS A 550 -0.51 -1.60 12.82
N GLY A 551 -0.84 -1.17 14.04
CA GLY A 551 -0.20 -1.63 15.28
C GLY A 551 -1.11 -2.61 16.01
N PHE A 552 -0.60 -3.82 16.25
CA PHE A 552 -1.26 -4.90 16.95
C PHE A 552 -0.82 -4.93 18.42
N PRO A 553 -1.71 -5.27 19.36
CA PRO A 553 -1.35 -5.28 20.77
C PRO A 553 -0.25 -6.32 21.09
N VAL A 554 0.77 -5.93 21.84
CA VAL A 554 2.00 -6.73 22.03
C VAL A 554 1.91 -7.83 23.09
N ASP A 555 0.84 -7.84 23.87
CA ASP A 555 0.53 -8.80 24.92
C ASP A 555 -0.43 -9.92 24.48
N VAL A 556 -0.80 -9.95 23.19
CA VAL A 556 -1.57 -11.04 22.57
C VAL A 556 -0.80 -11.67 21.43
N THR A 557 -1.12 -12.92 21.11
CA THR A 557 -0.56 -13.60 19.93
C THR A 557 -1.16 -13.01 18.65
N LEU A 558 -0.34 -12.41 17.80
CA LEU A 558 -0.78 -11.97 16.47
C LEU A 558 -1.03 -13.19 15.57
N THR A 559 -2.21 -13.24 14.96
CA THR A 559 -2.56 -14.29 14.00
C THR A 559 -2.68 -13.73 12.57
N PRO A 560 -2.47 -14.56 11.53
CA PRO A 560 -2.67 -14.15 10.14
C PRO A 560 -4.07 -13.61 9.86
N GLU A 561 -5.08 -14.16 10.53
CA GLU A 561 -6.49 -13.75 10.37
C GLU A 561 -6.69 -12.31 10.87
N GLU A 562 -6.03 -11.93 11.97
CA GLU A 562 -6.09 -10.55 12.47
C GLU A 562 -5.33 -9.58 11.55
N VAL A 563 -4.21 -10.01 10.96
CA VAL A 563 -3.53 -9.23 9.91
C VAL A 563 -4.45 -9.03 8.70
N LEU A 564 -5.15 -10.08 8.26
CA LEU A 564 -6.06 -10.02 7.12
C LEU A 564 -7.27 -9.11 7.41
N LYS A 565 -7.81 -9.15 8.62
CA LYS A 565 -8.92 -8.28 9.06
C LYS A 565 -8.54 -6.81 8.99
N ASN A 566 -7.30 -6.47 9.31
CA ASN A 566 -6.77 -5.10 9.31
C ASN A 566 -5.93 -4.79 8.04
N TRP A 567 -6.06 -5.61 6.98
CA TRP A 567 -5.24 -5.49 5.78
C TRP A 567 -5.34 -4.10 5.13
N LYS A 568 -6.54 -3.51 5.11
CA LYS A 568 -6.79 -2.19 4.55
C LYS A 568 -5.92 -1.12 5.22
N ASP A 569 -5.79 -1.14 6.55
CA ASP A 569 -5.00 -0.15 7.29
C ASP A 569 -3.50 -0.26 7.01
N ILE A 570 -3.04 -1.49 6.76
CA ILE A 570 -1.64 -1.83 6.46
C ILE A 570 -1.23 -1.32 5.08
N VAL A 571 -2.11 -1.41 4.09
CA VAL A 571 -1.77 -1.13 2.68
C VAL A 571 -2.25 0.21 2.16
N THR A 572 -3.08 0.95 2.90
CA THR A 572 -3.62 2.24 2.47
C THR A 572 -2.63 3.38 2.70
N PHE A 573 -2.29 4.09 1.62
CA PHE A 573 -1.53 5.34 1.64
C PHE A 573 -2.50 6.52 1.81
N ASP A 574 -2.80 6.88 3.06
CA ASP A 574 -3.66 8.00 3.45
C ASP A 574 -2.83 9.09 4.18
N GLY A 575 -3.49 10.03 4.86
CA GLY A 575 -2.83 11.10 5.62
C GLY A 575 -1.91 10.65 6.75
N ARG A 576 -1.84 9.34 7.07
CA ARG A 576 -0.89 8.75 8.03
C ARG A 576 0.46 8.37 7.40
N ALA A 577 0.58 8.47 6.07
CA ALA A 577 1.80 8.10 5.37
C ALA A 577 2.98 9.02 5.73
N ASP A 578 4.18 8.45 5.79
CA ASP A 578 5.45 9.14 6.07
C ASP A 578 6.55 8.77 5.06
N HIS A 579 7.73 9.38 5.20
CA HIS A 579 8.84 9.27 4.23
C HIS A 579 10.15 8.88 4.92
N PRO A 580 10.30 7.61 5.36
CA PRO A 580 11.48 7.17 6.09
C PRO A 580 12.74 7.23 5.21
N SER A 581 13.86 7.68 5.79
CA SER A 581 15.13 7.85 5.07
C SER A 581 16.35 7.24 5.77
N LYS A 582 16.21 6.84 7.04
CA LYS A 582 17.28 6.19 7.83
C LYS A 582 16.74 4.98 8.59
N SER A 583 17.62 4.04 8.93
CA SER A 583 17.24 2.81 9.64
C SER A 583 16.50 3.06 10.96
N GLN A 584 16.74 4.17 11.64
CA GLN A 584 16.03 4.55 12.87
C GLN A 584 14.54 4.86 12.64
N ASP A 585 14.16 5.36 11.45
CA ASP A 585 12.75 5.68 11.14
C ASP A 585 11.88 4.41 11.01
N SER A 586 12.52 3.28 10.66
CA SER A 586 11.92 1.94 10.68
C SER A 586 11.51 1.55 12.10
N ILE A 587 12.42 1.73 13.05
CA ILE A 587 12.27 1.30 14.45
C ILE A 587 11.26 2.19 15.19
N GLY A 588 11.14 3.48 14.83
CA GLY A 588 10.28 4.43 15.55
C GLY A 588 8.81 3.98 15.69
N LYS A 589 8.17 3.52 14.60
CA LYS A 589 6.77 3.03 14.64
C LYS A 589 6.63 1.72 15.41
N ILE A 590 7.64 0.87 15.35
CA ILE A 590 7.69 -0.40 16.09
C ILE A 590 7.81 -0.14 17.59
N MET A 591 8.69 0.78 17.98
CA MET A 591 8.86 1.18 19.38
C MET A 591 7.60 1.85 19.93
N ALA A 592 6.95 2.72 19.14
CA ALA A 592 5.68 3.32 19.53
C ALA A 592 4.58 2.26 19.76
N ASN A 593 4.63 1.12 19.08
CA ASN A 593 3.69 0.03 19.28
C ASN A 593 4.00 -0.83 20.52
N LEU A 594 5.17 -0.73 21.16
CA LEU A 594 5.49 -1.52 22.35
C LEU A 594 4.60 -1.19 23.56
N GLU A 595 4.03 0.02 23.57
CA GLU A 595 3.06 0.46 24.58
C GLU A 595 1.62 0.05 24.23
N ASN A 596 1.37 -0.42 23.00
CA ASN A 596 0.08 -0.92 22.55
C ASN A 596 -0.18 -2.27 23.21
N ARG A 597 -0.85 -2.26 24.37
CA ARG A 597 -1.29 -3.46 25.07
C ARG A 597 -2.78 -3.63 24.87
N SER A 598 -3.22 -4.87 24.84
CA SER A 598 -4.62 -5.23 24.82
C SER A 598 -5.23 -4.61 26.06
N LYS A 599 -6.33 -3.87 25.86
CA LYS A 599 -7.15 -3.49 27.00
C LYS A 599 -7.48 -4.79 27.74
N PRO A 600 -7.36 -4.85 29.08
CA PRO A 600 -7.62 -6.07 29.81
C PRO A 600 -8.92 -6.64 29.28
N LYS A 601 -8.88 -7.90 28.81
CA LYS A 601 -10.10 -8.67 28.67
C LYS A 601 -10.76 -8.56 30.03
N GLU A 602 -11.83 -7.78 30.13
CA GLU A 602 -12.78 -7.99 31.19
C GLU A 602 -13.16 -9.46 31.06
N SER A 603 -12.61 -10.26 31.97
CA SER A 603 -13.29 -11.46 32.43
C SER A 603 -14.76 -11.08 32.56
N SER A 604 -15.65 -11.94 32.11
CA SER A 604 -17.11 -11.88 32.23
C SER A 604 -17.59 -11.62 33.67
N GLY A 605 -17.29 -10.44 34.19
CA GLY A 605 -17.99 -9.76 35.26
C GLY A 605 -18.98 -8.83 34.58
N GLU A 606 -20.19 -8.77 35.13
CA GLU A 606 -21.32 -8.02 34.59
C GLU A 606 -20.90 -6.64 34.06
N THR A 607 -20.85 -6.48 32.74
CA THR A 607 -20.76 -5.15 32.12
C THR A 607 -21.92 -4.34 32.68
N ASN A 608 -21.62 -3.24 33.37
CA ASN A 608 -22.65 -2.33 33.85
C ASN A 608 -23.16 -1.50 32.64
N TYR A 609 -24.00 -2.14 31.83
CA TYR A 609 -24.59 -1.55 30.63
C TYR A 609 -25.30 -0.23 30.95
N LEU A 610 -25.91 -0.08 32.13
CA LEU A 610 -26.56 1.16 32.54
C LEU A 610 -25.60 2.33 32.60
N LYS A 611 -24.39 2.12 33.16
CA LYS A 611 -23.36 3.15 33.22
C LYS A 611 -22.84 3.50 31.82
N VAL A 612 -22.60 2.50 30.97
CA VAL A 612 -22.13 2.72 29.59
C VAL A 612 -23.18 3.47 28.77
N ILE A 613 -24.46 3.11 28.91
CA ILE A 613 -25.57 3.85 28.29
C ILE A 613 -25.57 5.29 28.78
N GLU A 614 -25.50 5.54 30.09
CA GLU A 614 -25.51 6.89 30.66
C GLU A 614 -24.37 7.77 30.13
N GLU A 615 -23.16 7.22 30.04
CA GLU A 615 -22.00 7.93 29.47
C GLU A 615 -22.15 8.16 27.97
N THR A 616 -22.74 7.21 27.25
CA THR A 616 -22.93 7.29 25.80
C THR A 616 -24.00 8.31 25.41
N LEU A 617 -25.07 8.44 26.20
CA LEU A 617 -26.10 9.46 26.01
C LEU A 617 -25.56 10.90 26.03
N LYS A 618 -24.37 11.11 26.63
CA LYS A 618 -23.68 12.41 26.71
C LYS A 618 -22.73 12.65 25.52
N LYS A 619 -22.54 11.68 24.63
CA LYS A 619 -21.60 11.75 23.50
C LYS A 619 -22.31 12.05 22.18
N GLU A 620 -21.55 12.64 21.27
CA GLU A 620 -21.94 12.85 19.88
C GLU A 620 -20.94 12.16 18.96
N GLY A 621 -21.45 11.55 17.88
CA GLY A 621 -20.65 10.92 16.85
C GLY A 621 -19.84 11.96 16.07
N LYS A 622 -18.73 11.51 15.46
CA LYS A 622 -17.91 12.39 14.65
C LYS A 622 -18.72 12.91 13.45
N PRO A 623 -18.53 14.17 13.05
CA PRO A 623 -19.20 14.70 11.86
C PRO A 623 -18.74 13.93 10.62
N THR A 624 -19.68 13.42 9.83
CA THR A 624 -19.37 12.72 8.57
C THR A 624 -19.99 13.43 7.37
N GLU A 625 -19.25 13.49 6.27
CA GLU A 625 -19.71 14.15 5.05
C GLU A 625 -20.56 13.24 4.18
N TYR A 626 -21.58 13.82 3.55
CA TYR A 626 -22.38 13.20 2.51
C TYR A 626 -22.59 14.19 1.37
N LYS A 627 -22.17 13.85 0.16
CA LYS A 627 -22.32 14.67 -1.05
C LYS A 627 -23.27 13.98 -1.99
N TYR A 628 -24.18 14.75 -2.58
CA TYR A 628 -25.06 14.25 -3.64
C TYR A 628 -25.27 15.29 -4.73
N GLU A 629 -25.46 14.78 -5.94
CA GLU A 629 -25.79 15.54 -7.14
C GLU A 629 -27.14 15.07 -7.73
N GLU A 630 -27.60 15.67 -8.81
CA GLU A 630 -28.89 15.38 -9.44
C GLU A 630 -29.03 13.89 -9.81
N ARG A 631 -27.91 13.24 -10.19
CA ARG A 631 -27.85 11.80 -10.45
C ARG A 631 -28.35 10.98 -9.26
N ASP A 632 -27.90 11.32 -8.05
CA ASP A 632 -28.23 10.57 -6.83
C ASP A 632 -29.68 10.78 -6.43
N VAL A 633 -30.22 11.99 -6.69
CA VAL A 633 -31.65 12.30 -6.55
C VAL A 633 -32.48 11.44 -7.48
N ILE A 634 -32.13 11.37 -8.78
CA ILE A 634 -32.84 10.54 -9.76
C ILE A 634 -32.79 9.07 -9.35
N LEU A 635 -31.62 8.58 -8.94
CA LEU A 635 -31.42 7.20 -8.51
C LEU A 635 -32.30 6.85 -7.31
N TYR A 636 -32.35 7.70 -6.29
CA TYR A 636 -33.25 7.51 -5.15
C TYR A 636 -34.71 7.55 -5.57
N ASN A 637 -35.10 8.54 -6.38
CA ASN A 637 -36.48 8.71 -6.82
C ASN A 637 -36.99 7.48 -7.58
N LEU A 638 -36.18 6.93 -8.49
CA LEU A 638 -36.44 5.65 -9.17
C LEU A 638 -36.50 4.47 -8.17
N GLY A 639 -35.57 4.45 -7.21
CA GLY A 639 -35.52 3.47 -6.12
C GLY A 639 -36.76 3.44 -5.24
N VAL A 640 -37.55 4.51 -5.18
CA VAL A 640 -38.84 4.58 -4.46
C VAL A 640 -40.06 4.65 -5.39
N GLY A 641 -39.90 4.21 -6.64
CA GLY A 641 -41.01 4.00 -7.57
C GLY A 641 -41.43 5.23 -8.38
N ALA A 642 -40.57 6.24 -8.56
CA ALA A 642 -40.73 7.19 -9.65
C ALA A 642 -40.61 6.47 -11.00
N LYS A 643 -41.42 6.89 -11.97
CA LYS A 643 -41.45 6.31 -13.31
C LYS A 643 -40.72 7.22 -14.29
N ARG A 644 -40.32 6.67 -15.44
CA ARG A 644 -39.78 7.45 -16.58
C ARG A 644 -40.68 8.62 -17.03
N THR A 645 -41.97 8.55 -16.73
CA THR A 645 -42.97 9.59 -17.07
C THR A 645 -43.07 10.68 -16.02
N ASP A 646 -42.53 10.47 -14.82
CA ASP A 646 -42.58 11.44 -13.73
C ASP A 646 -41.39 12.40 -13.88
N LEU A 647 -41.35 13.19 -14.96
CA LEU A 647 -40.18 13.99 -15.36
C LEU A 647 -39.62 14.87 -14.24
N LYS A 648 -40.49 15.43 -13.38
CA LYS A 648 -40.12 16.20 -12.19
C LYS A 648 -39.25 15.44 -11.17
N TYR A 649 -39.15 14.11 -11.27
CA TYR A 649 -38.32 13.27 -10.40
C TYR A 649 -37.15 12.59 -11.12
N VAL A 650 -37.18 12.49 -12.45
CA VAL A 650 -36.24 11.65 -13.22
C VAL A 650 -35.51 12.39 -14.32
N PHE A 651 -35.77 13.69 -14.50
CA PHE A 651 -35.11 14.53 -15.49
C PHE A 651 -34.71 15.87 -14.87
N GLU A 652 -33.40 16.05 -14.72
CA GLU A 652 -32.75 17.23 -14.16
C GLU A 652 -32.99 18.51 -14.97
N GLY A 653 -33.32 18.37 -16.27
CA GLY A 653 -33.71 19.49 -17.13
C GLY A 653 -35.19 19.89 -17.03
N SER A 654 -35.97 19.27 -16.14
CA SER A 654 -37.35 19.68 -15.87
C SER A 654 -37.39 20.96 -15.03
N ASP A 655 -38.24 21.93 -15.40
CA ASP A 655 -38.43 23.18 -14.65
C ASP A 655 -38.93 22.97 -13.20
N ASP A 656 -39.41 21.77 -12.86
CA ASP A 656 -39.88 21.36 -11.53
C ASP A 656 -39.11 20.14 -10.99
N PHE A 657 -37.85 19.96 -11.40
CA PHE A 657 -37.02 18.86 -10.90
C PHE A 657 -36.86 18.95 -9.38
N GLN A 658 -37.24 17.89 -8.67
CA GLN A 658 -37.32 17.90 -7.20
C GLN A 658 -36.94 16.56 -6.56
N VAL A 659 -36.51 16.66 -5.31
CA VAL A 659 -36.17 15.52 -4.47
C VAL A 659 -37.44 14.99 -3.80
N ILE A 660 -37.71 13.68 -3.87
CA ILE A 660 -38.79 13.09 -3.06
C ILE A 660 -38.44 13.29 -1.58
N PRO A 661 -39.32 13.91 -0.77
CA PRO A 661 -39.02 14.34 0.60
C PRO A 661 -38.38 13.29 1.53
N THR A 662 -38.71 12.01 1.33
CA THR A 662 -38.16 10.90 2.12
C THR A 662 -36.67 10.63 1.90
N PHE A 663 -36.03 11.28 0.92
CA PHE A 663 -34.57 11.22 0.69
C PHE A 663 -33.76 11.58 1.95
N GLY A 664 -34.32 12.34 2.88
CA GLY A 664 -33.67 12.71 4.14
C GLY A 664 -33.22 11.55 5.03
N VAL A 665 -33.66 10.30 4.76
CA VAL A 665 -33.16 9.08 5.43
C VAL A 665 -31.85 8.55 4.85
N ILE A 666 -31.38 9.10 3.72
CA ILE A 666 -30.19 8.62 3.01
C ILE A 666 -28.87 9.13 3.63
N PRO A 667 -28.67 10.45 3.89
CA PRO A 667 -27.42 10.94 4.49
C PRO A 667 -26.98 10.23 5.78
N PRO A 668 -27.90 9.80 6.68
CA PRO A 668 -27.56 9.03 7.87
C PRO A 668 -26.80 7.70 7.66
N PHE A 669 -26.82 7.09 6.46
CA PHE A 669 -26.07 5.84 6.23
C PHE A 669 -24.55 6.01 6.32
N ASN A 670 -24.04 7.24 6.14
CA ASN A 670 -22.62 7.58 6.33
C ASN A 670 -22.32 8.08 7.76
N ALA A 671 -23.30 8.12 8.67
CA ALA A 671 -23.11 8.69 10.01
C ALA A 671 -22.36 7.73 10.94
N GLU A 672 -21.30 8.23 11.58
CA GLU A 672 -20.65 7.52 12.69
C GLU A 672 -21.45 7.74 13.98
N MET A 673 -21.79 6.64 14.68
CA MET A 673 -22.41 6.68 16.00
C MET A 673 -21.34 6.71 17.09
N PRO A 674 -21.58 7.33 18.26
CA PRO A 674 -20.60 7.39 19.35
C PRO A 674 -20.48 6.08 20.14
N PHE A 675 -21.03 4.97 19.64
CA PHE A 675 -21.08 3.68 20.30
C PHE A 675 -21.20 2.52 19.30
N GLU A 676 -20.85 1.33 19.77
CA GLU A 676 -21.16 0.05 19.16
C GLU A 676 -22.28 -0.62 19.97
N PHE A 677 -23.19 -1.35 19.32
CA PHE A 677 -24.33 -1.98 20.01
C PHE A 677 -23.87 -2.97 21.10
N ASP A 678 -22.79 -3.71 20.86
CA ASP A 678 -22.19 -4.65 21.84
C ASP A 678 -21.81 -3.99 23.18
N ASN A 679 -21.57 -2.68 23.19
CA ASN A 679 -21.16 -1.95 24.40
C ASN A 679 -22.36 -1.49 25.23
N ILE A 680 -23.54 -1.31 24.61
CA ILE A 680 -24.71 -0.74 25.27
C ILE A 680 -25.77 -1.79 25.61
N VAL A 681 -25.70 -3.00 25.04
CA VAL A 681 -26.61 -4.10 25.34
C VAL A 681 -25.86 -5.45 25.37
N PRO A 682 -26.32 -6.43 26.18
CA PRO A 682 -25.73 -7.77 26.19
C PRO A 682 -26.08 -8.57 24.94
N ASN A 683 -25.28 -9.59 24.60
CA ASN A 683 -25.59 -10.60 23.58
C ASN A 683 -26.04 -10.02 22.22
N PHE A 684 -25.51 -8.85 21.82
CA PHE A 684 -25.86 -8.26 20.54
C PHE A 684 -25.42 -9.17 19.39
N SER A 685 -26.29 -9.25 18.38
CA SER A 685 -26.03 -9.97 17.13
C SER A 685 -26.55 -9.12 15.99
N PRO A 686 -25.69 -8.71 15.04
CA PRO A 686 -26.11 -7.96 13.86
C PRO A 686 -27.20 -8.68 13.05
N MET A 687 -27.21 -10.01 13.04
CA MET A 687 -28.22 -10.83 12.34
C MET A 687 -29.62 -10.76 12.99
N MET A 688 -29.69 -10.30 14.23
CA MET A 688 -30.91 -10.24 15.03
C MET A 688 -31.45 -8.81 15.19
N LEU A 689 -30.78 -7.83 14.60
CA LEU A 689 -31.19 -6.43 14.53
C LEU A 689 -32.31 -6.26 13.50
N LEU A 690 -33.40 -5.63 13.92
CA LEU A 690 -34.50 -5.24 13.03
C LEU A 690 -34.72 -3.74 13.12
N HIS A 691 -34.77 -3.07 11.97
CA HIS A 691 -35.20 -1.67 11.91
C HIS A 691 -36.73 -1.63 12.18
N GLY A 692 -37.12 -1.09 13.33
CA GLY A 692 -38.50 -1.14 13.83
C GLY A 692 -39.34 0.08 13.44
N GLU A 693 -38.81 1.28 13.66
CA GLU A 693 -39.52 2.54 13.37
C GLU A 693 -38.56 3.60 12.83
N GLN A 694 -39.10 4.48 11.99
CA GLN A 694 -38.37 5.61 11.41
C GLN A 694 -39.19 6.88 11.58
N TYR A 695 -38.53 7.94 12.02
CA TYR A 695 -39.02 9.31 11.97
C TYR A 695 -38.06 10.16 11.13
N LEU A 696 -38.61 11.01 10.28
CA LEU A 696 -37.88 11.99 9.49
C LEU A 696 -38.58 13.34 9.63
N GLU A 697 -37.82 14.38 9.94
CA GLU A 697 -38.21 15.78 9.89
C GLU A 697 -37.39 16.51 8.82
N ILE A 698 -38.09 17.27 7.98
CA ILE A 698 -37.53 18.06 6.89
C ILE A 698 -37.44 19.50 7.36
N ARG A 699 -36.23 19.92 7.73
CA ARG A 699 -35.99 21.24 8.31
C ARG A 699 -35.77 22.31 7.25
N LYS A 700 -35.24 21.92 6.08
CA LYS A 700 -35.10 22.78 4.90
C LYS A 700 -35.99 22.31 3.75
N PHE A 701 -36.83 23.21 3.22
CA PHE A 701 -37.68 22.94 2.06
C PHE A 701 -37.72 24.17 1.12
N PRO A 702 -37.66 24.00 -0.21
CA PRO A 702 -37.45 22.74 -0.93
C PRO A 702 -36.09 22.12 -0.60
N ILE A 703 -36.00 20.80 -0.70
CA ILE A 703 -34.75 20.07 -0.49
C ILE A 703 -33.83 20.40 -1.69
N PRO A 704 -32.57 20.79 -1.47
CA PRO A 704 -31.63 21.05 -2.56
C PRO A 704 -31.49 19.82 -3.48
N THR A 705 -31.37 20.02 -4.79
CA THR A 705 -31.16 18.93 -5.76
C THR A 705 -29.71 18.46 -5.84
N ASN A 706 -28.80 19.25 -5.25
CA ASN A 706 -27.42 18.88 -4.95
C ASN A 706 -27.01 19.56 -3.63
N ALA A 707 -26.17 18.91 -2.83
CA ALA A 707 -25.59 19.52 -1.64
C ALA A 707 -24.36 18.76 -1.14
N ARG A 708 -23.54 19.46 -0.34
CA ARG A 708 -22.56 18.85 0.57
C ARG A 708 -23.14 18.96 1.98
N LEU A 709 -23.40 17.83 2.61
CA LEU A 709 -24.01 17.73 3.93
C LEU A 709 -23.01 17.20 4.95
N VAL A 710 -23.21 17.54 6.22
CA VAL A 710 -22.51 16.98 7.37
C VAL A 710 -23.53 16.40 8.35
N THR A 711 -23.36 15.13 8.72
CA THR A 711 -24.27 14.42 9.63
C THR A 711 -23.58 14.10 10.95
N ARG A 712 -24.31 14.24 12.07
CA ARG A 712 -23.86 13.86 13.43
C ARG A 712 -24.88 12.91 14.06
N GLY A 713 -24.41 11.77 14.58
CA GLY A 713 -25.24 10.75 15.23
C GLY A 713 -25.19 10.81 16.76
N ARG A 714 -26.28 10.44 17.43
CA ARG A 714 -26.38 10.33 18.89
C ARG A 714 -27.23 9.14 19.31
N LEU A 715 -26.92 8.57 20.48
CA LEU A 715 -27.83 7.66 21.17
C LEU A 715 -28.87 8.48 21.94
N LEU A 716 -30.16 8.16 21.81
CA LEU A 716 -31.24 8.86 22.50
C LEU A 716 -31.76 8.11 23.72
N GLU A 717 -31.88 6.78 23.62
CA GLU A 717 -32.32 5.91 24.71
C GLU A 717 -32.05 4.44 24.36
N VAL A 718 -31.97 3.60 25.40
CA VAL A 718 -31.97 2.15 25.28
C VAL A 718 -33.03 1.60 26.24
N ILE A 719 -33.96 0.80 25.72
CA ILE A 719 -35.10 0.24 26.46
C ILE A 719 -34.90 -1.25 26.61
N ASP A 720 -35.01 -1.77 27.84
CA ASP A 720 -34.94 -3.20 28.13
C ASP A 720 -36.33 -3.83 28.07
N LYS A 721 -36.50 -4.82 27.17
CA LYS A 721 -37.73 -5.60 26.99
C LYS A 721 -37.62 -7.02 27.57
N GLY A 722 -36.63 -7.28 28.43
CA GLY A 722 -36.38 -8.58 29.04
C GLY A 722 -35.52 -9.46 28.15
N ASN A 723 -36.09 -10.08 27.11
CA ASN A 723 -35.33 -10.93 26.17
C ASN A 723 -34.89 -10.20 24.89
N ALA A 724 -35.06 -8.89 24.84
CA ALA A 724 -34.71 -8.02 23.73
C ALA A 724 -34.50 -6.60 24.25
N SER A 725 -34.00 -5.71 23.40
CA SER A 725 -33.94 -4.28 23.68
C SER A 725 -34.32 -3.43 22.47
N ILE A 726 -34.56 -2.16 22.72
CA ILE A 726 -34.72 -1.14 21.68
C ILE A 726 -33.61 -0.13 21.89
N ALA A 727 -32.83 0.16 20.87
CA ALA A 727 -31.93 1.31 20.85
C ALA A 727 -32.51 2.35 19.89
N ARG A 728 -32.71 3.56 20.40
CA ARG A 728 -33.15 4.71 19.60
C ARG A 728 -31.96 5.61 19.35
N THR A 729 -31.72 5.95 18.10
CA THR A 729 -30.69 6.90 17.68
C THR A 729 -31.31 8.11 17.02
N SER A 730 -30.60 9.23 17.04
CA SER A 730 -30.93 10.39 16.22
C SER A 730 -29.76 10.81 15.36
N THR A 731 -30.05 11.38 14.20
CA THR A 731 -29.06 12.09 13.39
C THR A 731 -29.55 13.48 13.05
N THR A 732 -28.65 14.46 13.12
CA THR A 732 -28.88 15.82 12.61
C THR A 732 -27.96 16.04 11.42
N THR A 733 -28.53 16.46 10.30
CA THR A 733 -27.82 16.69 9.04
C THR A 733 -27.93 18.15 8.66
N VAL A 734 -26.77 18.79 8.47
CA VAL A 734 -26.66 20.22 8.13
C VAL A 734 -26.00 20.39 6.76
N ASP A 735 -26.25 21.53 6.11
CA ASP A 735 -25.48 21.96 4.94
C ASP A 735 -24.04 22.29 5.39
N ALA A 736 -23.04 21.72 4.72
CA ALA A 736 -21.63 21.86 5.09
C ALA A 736 -21.11 23.28 4.86
N ASN A 737 -21.70 24.04 3.95
CA ASN A 737 -21.26 25.36 3.58
C ASN A 737 -21.95 26.43 4.45
N THR A 738 -23.23 26.26 4.76
CA THR A 738 -24.01 27.26 5.51
C THR A 738 -24.21 26.92 6.99
N GLY A 739 -24.07 25.65 7.37
CA GLY A 739 -24.39 25.15 8.71
C GLY A 739 -25.89 25.03 9.00
N GLU A 740 -26.76 25.27 8.01
CA GLU A 740 -28.21 25.21 8.16
C GLU A 740 -28.73 23.77 8.31
N ASP A 741 -29.65 23.54 9.24
CA ASP A 741 -30.32 22.24 9.43
C ASP A 741 -31.13 21.84 8.20
N VAL A 742 -30.82 20.67 7.61
CA VAL A 742 -31.53 20.13 6.45
C VAL A 742 -32.49 19.02 6.86
N PHE A 743 -32.00 18.03 7.61
CA PHE A 743 -32.78 16.89 8.08
C PHE A 743 -32.53 16.58 9.55
N TYR A 744 -33.56 16.06 10.21
CA TYR A 744 -33.44 15.39 11.48
C TYR A 744 -34.11 14.02 11.41
N ASN A 745 -33.43 12.97 11.85
CA ASN A 745 -33.97 11.62 11.86
C ASN A 745 -33.95 11.04 13.27
N GLU A 746 -34.93 10.20 13.57
CA GLU A 746 -34.82 9.21 14.64
C GLU A 746 -35.07 7.82 14.07
N ALA A 747 -34.24 6.86 14.47
CA ALA A 747 -34.38 5.46 14.08
C ALA A 747 -34.44 4.57 15.32
N ASN A 748 -35.37 3.62 15.31
CA ASN A 748 -35.51 2.60 16.34
C ASN A 748 -35.07 1.26 15.80
N VAL A 749 -34.06 0.66 16.43
CA VAL A 749 -33.67 -0.72 16.15
C VAL A 749 -34.09 -1.63 17.30
N PHE A 750 -34.71 -2.75 16.95
CA PHE A 750 -35.11 -3.81 17.88
C PHE A 750 -34.04 -4.91 17.87
N LEU A 751 -33.41 -5.14 19.02
CA LEU A 751 -32.27 -6.03 19.18
C LEU A 751 -32.74 -7.31 19.90
N ARG A 752 -33.06 -8.35 19.13
CA ARG A 752 -33.57 -9.62 19.68
C ARG A 752 -32.46 -10.37 20.41
N GLY A 753 -32.76 -10.94 21.57
CA GLY A 753 -31.81 -11.67 22.41
C GLY A 753 -30.92 -10.77 23.28
N ALA A 754 -30.99 -9.45 23.07
CA ALA A 754 -30.10 -8.46 23.68
C ALA A 754 -30.80 -7.63 24.76
N GLY A 755 -31.39 -8.29 25.76
CA GLY A 755 -32.08 -7.64 26.89
C GLY A 755 -31.62 -8.19 28.24
N GLY A 756 -32.31 -7.80 29.32
CA GLY A 756 -32.09 -8.37 30.66
C GLY A 756 -30.93 -7.71 31.41
N PHE A 757 -30.58 -6.48 31.02
CA PHE A 757 -29.50 -5.68 31.64
C PHE A 757 -30.04 -4.65 32.64
N GLY A 758 -31.34 -4.66 32.94
CA GLY A 758 -31.96 -3.83 33.99
C GLY A 758 -32.29 -2.41 33.55
N GLY A 759 -32.37 -2.15 32.24
CA GLY A 759 -32.69 -0.82 31.70
C GLY A 759 -34.16 -0.39 31.83
N PRO A 760 -34.50 0.85 31.44
CA PRO A 760 -35.88 1.34 31.43
C PRO A 760 -36.80 0.43 30.59
N LYS A 761 -38.00 0.12 31.09
CA LYS A 761 -38.96 -0.78 30.38
C LYS A 761 -39.84 -0.06 29.35
N ARG A 762 -39.93 1.27 29.45
CA ARG A 762 -40.73 2.14 28.57
C ARG A 762 -39.84 3.27 28.05
N GLY A 763 -40.02 3.63 26.78
CA GLY A 763 -39.32 4.74 26.16
C GLY A 763 -39.95 6.08 26.54
N ALA A 764 -39.18 7.15 26.36
CA ALA A 764 -39.67 8.52 26.53
C ALA A 764 -40.69 8.89 25.46
N ASP A 765 -41.67 9.74 25.80
CA ASP A 765 -42.53 10.37 24.81
C ASP A 765 -41.78 11.54 24.15
N ARG A 766 -41.64 11.48 22.83
CA ARG A 766 -40.96 12.45 21.96
C ARG A 766 -41.93 13.08 20.95
N GLY A 767 -43.23 13.07 21.26
CA GLY A 767 -44.26 13.69 20.43
C GLY A 767 -44.45 12.95 19.11
N ALA A 768 -44.27 13.63 17.98
CA ALA A 768 -44.55 13.07 16.66
C ALA A 768 -43.74 11.80 16.35
N SER A 769 -42.49 11.70 16.85
CA SER A 769 -41.60 10.56 16.60
C SER A 769 -41.98 9.29 17.39
N THR A 770 -42.82 9.42 18.43
CA THR A 770 -43.31 8.30 19.28
C THR A 770 -44.82 8.10 19.21
N ALA A 771 -45.54 8.97 18.49
CA ALA A 771 -46.99 8.91 18.39
C ALA A 771 -47.48 7.56 17.83
N ALA A 772 -48.54 7.01 18.44
CA ALA A 772 -49.11 5.72 18.05
C ALA A 772 -49.82 5.74 16.69
N ASN A 773 -50.34 6.91 16.28
CA ASN A 773 -50.99 7.18 14.99
C ASN A 773 -51.94 6.05 14.55
N LYS A 774 -52.92 5.73 15.39
CA LYS A 774 -53.92 4.70 15.08
C LYS A 774 -54.81 5.17 13.93
N PRO A 775 -55.02 4.37 12.87
CA PRO A 775 -55.97 4.69 11.81
C PRO A 775 -57.38 4.92 12.39
N PRO A 776 -58.12 5.94 11.91
CA PRO A 776 -59.52 6.15 12.25
C PRO A 776 -60.39 4.94 11.89
N ALA A 777 -61.44 4.67 12.68
CA ALA A 777 -62.41 3.61 12.41
C ALA A 777 -63.43 4.00 11.32
N ARG A 778 -62.94 4.44 10.16
CA ARG A 778 -63.71 4.82 8.96
C ARG A 778 -62.93 4.46 7.70
N ALA A 779 -63.58 4.48 6.54
CA ALA A 779 -62.90 4.26 5.26
C ALA A 779 -61.78 5.31 5.03
N PRO A 780 -60.66 4.94 4.36
CA PRO A 780 -59.60 5.88 3.99
C PRO A 780 -60.10 6.93 3.01
N ASP A 781 -59.59 8.16 3.16
CA ASP A 781 -59.90 9.28 2.26
C ASP A 781 -59.23 9.09 0.89
N VAL A 782 -58.01 8.52 0.89
CA VAL A 782 -57.26 8.23 -0.34
C VAL A 782 -56.60 6.85 -0.22
N VAL A 783 -56.65 6.10 -1.31
CA VAL A 783 -55.94 4.83 -1.46
C VAL A 783 -55.05 4.91 -2.69
N VAL A 784 -53.77 4.56 -2.54
CA VAL A 784 -52.80 4.51 -3.65
C VAL A 784 -52.21 3.11 -3.74
N GLU A 785 -52.31 2.51 -4.92
CA GLU A 785 -51.60 1.28 -5.26
C GLU A 785 -50.26 1.60 -5.93
N SER A 786 -49.19 0.95 -5.48
CA SER A 786 -47.83 1.16 -5.95
C SER A 786 -47.17 -0.19 -6.19
N PRO A 787 -47.20 -0.71 -7.43
CA PRO A 787 -46.48 -1.93 -7.78
C PRO A 787 -44.96 -1.69 -7.66
N THR A 788 -44.25 -2.64 -7.10
CA THR A 788 -42.78 -2.64 -7.05
C THR A 788 -42.21 -3.48 -8.19
N HIS A 789 -41.01 -3.16 -8.66
CA HIS A 789 -40.29 -4.01 -9.61
C HIS A 789 -39.63 -5.20 -8.89
N ASP A 790 -39.38 -6.30 -9.60
CA ASP A 790 -38.60 -7.43 -9.06
C ASP A 790 -37.19 -7.00 -8.61
N ASP A 791 -36.62 -6.03 -9.34
CA ASP A 791 -35.31 -5.43 -9.03
C ASP A 791 -35.38 -4.21 -8.09
N GLN A 792 -36.54 -3.91 -7.48
CA GLN A 792 -36.72 -2.66 -6.70
C GLN A 792 -35.68 -2.53 -5.56
N ALA A 793 -35.39 -3.64 -4.87
CA ALA A 793 -34.38 -3.67 -3.81
C ALA A 793 -32.95 -3.49 -4.35
N ALA A 794 -32.67 -4.02 -5.55
CA ALA A 794 -31.38 -3.89 -6.22
C ALA A 794 -31.09 -2.45 -6.66
N ILE A 795 -32.13 -1.70 -7.02
CA ILE A 795 -32.03 -0.27 -7.36
C ILE A 795 -31.92 0.57 -6.08
N TYR A 796 -32.84 0.38 -5.12
CA TYR A 796 -32.88 1.21 -3.90
C TYR A 796 -31.60 1.14 -3.07
N ARG A 797 -30.96 -0.04 -2.97
CA ARG A 797 -29.69 -0.20 -2.22
C ARG A 797 -28.58 0.71 -2.74
N LEU A 798 -28.62 1.12 -4.01
CA LEU A 798 -27.61 2.01 -4.59
C LEU A 798 -27.67 3.43 -4.01
N SER A 799 -28.76 3.79 -3.32
CA SER A 799 -28.87 5.05 -2.58
C SER A 799 -28.15 5.05 -1.24
N GLY A 800 -27.67 3.90 -0.73
CA GLY A 800 -26.80 3.86 0.46
C GLY A 800 -26.96 2.66 1.39
N ASP A 801 -28.09 1.92 1.31
CA ASP A 801 -28.32 0.74 2.16
C ASP A 801 -27.88 -0.56 1.46
N TYR A 802 -26.60 -0.91 1.64
CA TYR A 802 -25.98 -2.06 0.99
C TYR A 802 -26.18 -3.40 1.71
N ASN A 803 -27.05 -3.49 2.72
CA ASN A 803 -27.25 -4.71 3.50
C ASN A 803 -27.57 -5.93 2.59
N PRO A 804 -26.78 -7.03 2.66
CA PRO A 804 -26.95 -8.20 1.80
C PRO A 804 -28.32 -8.88 1.92
N LEU A 805 -29.03 -8.69 3.04
CA LEU A 805 -30.39 -9.19 3.28
C LEU A 805 -31.36 -8.89 2.12
N HIS A 806 -31.14 -7.79 1.41
CA HIS A 806 -32.02 -7.28 0.36
C HIS A 806 -31.65 -7.76 -1.05
N ILE A 807 -30.58 -8.55 -1.22
CA ILE A 807 -30.13 -9.00 -2.55
C ILE A 807 -29.60 -10.44 -2.58
N ASP A 808 -28.97 -10.92 -1.51
CA ASP A 808 -28.36 -12.26 -1.43
C ASP A 808 -29.31 -13.27 -0.78
N PRO A 809 -29.79 -14.30 -1.51
CA PRO A 809 -30.66 -15.33 -0.96
C PRO A 809 -30.05 -16.12 0.20
N ALA A 810 -28.73 -16.36 0.18
CA ALA A 810 -28.06 -17.10 1.26
C ALA A 810 -28.09 -16.29 2.56
N PHE A 811 -27.79 -15.00 2.46
CA PHE A 811 -27.83 -14.08 3.60
C PHE A 811 -29.26 -13.84 4.10
N ALA A 812 -30.23 -13.69 3.18
CA ALA A 812 -31.63 -13.54 3.52
C ALA A 812 -32.17 -14.75 4.32
N LYS A 813 -31.74 -15.97 3.94
CA LYS A 813 -32.07 -17.21 4.66
C LYS A 813 -31.51 -17.23 6.08
N VAL A 814 -30.29 -16.74 6.28
CA VAL A 814 -29.69 -16.61 7.63
C VAL A 814 -30.49 -15.62 8.49
N GLY A 815 -30.99 -14.53 7.91
CA GLY A 815 -31.89 -13.57 8.58
C GLY A 815 -33.31 -14.10 8.86
N GLY A 816 -33.61 -15.34 8.45
CA GLY A 816 -34.91 -15.99 8.65
C GLY A 816 -35.94 -15.72 7.54
N PHE A 817 -35.52 -15.18 6.40
CA PHE A 817 -36.39 -14.90 5.26
C PHE A 817 -36.24 -15.96 4.16
N LYS A 818 -37.34 -16.29 3.48
CA LYS A 818 -37.34 -17.30 2.42
C LYS A 818 -36.71 -16.81 1.11
N ALA A 819 -36.63 -15.49 0.93
CA ALA A 819 -36.05 -14.79 -0.20
C ALA A 819 -35.59 -13.39 0.25
N PRO A 820 -34.73 -12.70 -0.52
CA PRO A 820 -34.42 -11.30 -0.27
C PRO A 820 -35.68 -10.43 -0.20
N ILE A 821 -35.72 -9.54 0.78
CA ILE A 821 -36.90 -8.69 1.05
C ILE A 821 -36.62 -7.26 0.61
N LEU A 822 -37.66 -6.49 0.31
CA LEU A 822 -37.53 -5.07 0.05
C LEU A 822 -37.14 -4.33 1.33
N HIS A 823 -36.31 -3.29 1.22
CA HIS A 823 -35.97 -2.43 2.35
C HIS A 823 -37.24 -1.81 2.95
N GLY A 824 -37.33 -1.80 4.29
CA GLY A 824 -38.40 -1.06 4.98
C GLY A 824 -38.40 0.41 4.57
N LEU A 825 -37.21 1.03 4.48
CA LEU A 825 -37.04 2.42 4.05
C LEU A 825 -37.43 2.66 2.58
N CYS A 826 -37.36 1.64 1.71
CA CYS A 826 -37.91 1.74 0.35
C CYS A 826 -39.45 1.77 0.39
N SER A 827 -40.09 0.90 1.19
CA SER A 827 -41.54 0.94 1.39
C SER A 827 -42.00 2.26 2.02
N PHE A 828 -41.20 2.81 2.94
CA PHE A 828 -41.39 4.15 3.51
C PHE A 828 -41.30 5.25 2.45
N GLY A 829 -40.31 5.18 1.56
CA GLY A 829 -40.17 6.12 0.45
C GLY A 829 -41.35 6.07 -0.52
N ILE A 830 -41.83 4.87 -0.88
CA ILE A 830 -43.00 4.67 -1.74
C ILE A 830 -44.26 5.27 -1.08
N ALA A 831 -44.49 4.95 0.20
CA ALA A 831 -45.64 5.49 0.93
C ALA A 831 -45.54 7.02 1.12
N GLY A 832 -44.35 7.54 1.44
CA GLY A 832 -44.09 8.96 1.58
C GLY A 832 -44.25 9.74 0.27
N LYS A 833 -43.84 9.15 -0.87
CA LYS A 833 -44.12 9.69 -2.21
C LYS A 833 -45.63 9.78 -2.43
N ALA A 834 -46.40 8.73 -2.11
CA ALA A 834 -47.85 8.74 -2.26
C ALA A 834 -48.53 9.83 -1.40
N VAL A 835 -48.07 10.01 -0.15
CA VAL A 835 -48.55 11.11 0.71
C VAL A 835 -48.20 12.47 0.10
N TYR A 836 -46.96 12.66 -0.33
CA TYR A 836 -46.50 13.92 -0.94
C TYR A 836 -47.29 14.27 -2.21
N GLU A 837 -47.51 13.31 -3.10
CA GLU A 837 -48.24 13.52 -4.34
C GLU A 837 -49.73 13.81 -4.14
N ARG A 838 -50.32 13.35 -3.03
CA ARG A 838 -51.76 13.52 -2.76
C ARG A 838 -52.07 14.71 -1.86
N PHE A 839 -51.15 15.07 -0.97
CA PHE A 839 -51.40 16.07 0.07
C PHE A 839 -50.38 17.21 0.12
N GLY A 840 -49.29 17.12 -0.67
CA GLY A 840 -48.25 18.14 -0.75
C GLY A 840 -47.13 17.98 0.29
N ALA A 841 -46.32 19.02 0.45
CA ALA A 841 -45.14 19.01 1.31
C ALA A 841 -45.48 18.75 2.78
N PHE A 842 -44.74 17.84 3.40
CA PHE A 842 -44.83 17.55 4.83
C PHE A 842 -43.60 18.03 5.59
N LYS A 843 -43.82 18.46 6.83
CA LYS A 843 -42.78 18.83 7.79
C LYS A 843 -42.06 17.60 8.31
N ASN A 844 -42.82 16.55 8.63
CA ASN A 844 -42.28 15.31 9.16
C ASN A 844 -43.13 14.11 8.72
N ILE A 845 -42.53 12.92 8.85
CA ILE A 845 -43.17 11.65 8.59
C ILE A 845 -42.63 10.59 9.56
N LYS A 846 -43.53 9.79 10.12
CA LYS A 846 -43.23 8.71 11.08
C LYS A 846 -43.85 7.42 10.59
N VAL A 847 -43.13 6.30 10.72
CA VAL A 847 -43.65 4.95 10.43
C VAL A 847 -43.18 3.92 11.45
N ARG A 848 -43.95 2.83 11.56
CA ARG A 848 -43.47 1.55 12.11
C ARG A 848 -43.49 0.49 11.00
N PHE A 849 -42.38 -0.21 10.84
CA PHE A 849 -42.29 -1.36 9.94
C PHE A 849 -42.98 -2.55 10.60
N ALA A 850 -44.07 -3.00 9.98
CA ALA A 850 -45.01 -3.97 10.56
C ALA A 850 -44.98 -5.33 9.86
N GLY A 851 -44.26 -5.46 8.74
CA GLY A 851 -44.13 -6.72 8.03
C GLY A 851 -43.11 -6.66 6.90
N VAL A 852 -43.15 -7.70 6.08
CA VAL A 852 -42.16 -7.97 5.03
C VAL A 852 -42.81 -7.77 3.67
N VAL A 853 -42.08 -7.12 2.76
CA VAL A 853 -42.47 -6.93 1.36
C VAL A 853 -41.44 -7.65 0.50
N ILE A 854 -41.90 -8.42 -0.48
CA ILE A 854 -41.03 -9.04 -1.49
C ILE A 854 -41.04 -8.13 -2.73
N PRO A 855 -39.87 -7.81 -3.32
CA PRO A 855 -39.83 -7.09 -4.60
C PRO A 855 -40.73 -7.77 -5.66
N GLY A 856 -41.43 -6.98 -6.46
CA GLY A 856 -42.47 -7.45 -7.39
C GLY A 856 -43.89 -7.37 -6.84
N GLN A 857 -44.07 -7.26 -5.52
CA GLN A 857 -45.38 -7.11 -4.89
C GLN A 857 -45.92 -5.68 -4.96
N THR A 858 -47.24 -5.53 -4.76
CA THR A 858 -47.93 -4.23 -4.81
C THR A 858 -48.22 -3.71 -3.41
N LEU A 859 -47.79 -2.49 -3.13
CA LEU A 859 -48.12 -1.78 -1.90
C LEU A 859 -49.42 -1.00 -2.05
N ILE A 860 -50.34 -1.15 -1.10
CA ILE A 860 -51.56 -0.33 -0.98
C ILE A 860 -51.38 0.59 0.22
N THR A 861 -51.26 1.90 -0.04
CA THR A 861 -51.19 2.93 1.00
C THR A 861 -52.55 3.56 1.20
N GLU A 862 -53.14 3.36 2.38
CA GLU A 862 -54.42 3.91 2.81
C GLU A 862 -54.16 5.13 3.69
N MET A 863 -54.82 6.26 3.40
CA MET A 863 -54.53 7.55 4.01
C MET A 863 -55.81 8.21 4.51
N TRP A 864 -55.75 8.77 5.72
CA TRP A 864 -56.82 9.53 6.37
C TRP A 864 -56.30 10.92 6.74
N ARG A 865 -57.03 11.96 6.35
CA ARG A 865 -56.72 13.33 6.69
C ARG A 865 -57.44 13.74 7.98
N GLU A 866 -56.67 14.05 9.00
CA GLU A 866 -57.13 14.58 10.28
C GLU A 866 -56.49 15.97 10.48
N GLY A 867 -57.14 17.01 9.95
CA GLY A 867 -56.59 18.37 9.94
C GLY A 867 -55.36 18.52 9.02
N ASN A 868 -54.23 18.92 9.61
CA ASN A 868 -52.92 19.02 8.93
C ASN A 868 -52.11 17.71 9.02
N LYS A 869 -52.66 16.65 9.61
CA LYS A 869 -52.00 15.36 9.79
C LYS A 869 -52.62 14.31 8.88
N ILE A 870 -51.78 13.63 8.11
CA ILE A 870 -52.16 12.49 7.28
C ILE A 870 -51.77 11.22 8.02
N ILE A 871 -52.73 10.53 8.62
CA ILE A 871 -52.51 9.19 9.19
C ILE A 871 -52.53 8.20 8.02
N PHE A 872 -51.60 7.25 7.99
CA PHE A 872 -51.58 6.26 6.92
C PHE A 872 -51.14 4.89 7.40
N GLN A 873 -51.42 3.88 6.58
CA GLN A 873 -50.88 2.54 6.70
C GLN A 873 -50.64 1.95 5.31
N THR A 874 -49.74 0.98 5.22
CA THR A 874 -49.44 0.30 3.96
C THR A 874 -49.55 -1.19 4.13
N LYS A 875 -50.24 -1.87 3.21
CA LYS A 875 -50.37 -3.34 3.17
C LYS A 875 -49.91 -3.88 1.81
N VAL A 876 -49.53 -5.15 1.79
CA VAL A 876 -49.18 -5.89 0.56
C VAL A 876 -50.48 -6.41 -0.07
N LYS A 877 -50.80 -5.98 -1.29
CA LYS A 877 -52.05 -6.32 -1.99
C LYS A 877 -52.27 -7.82 -2.09
N GLU A 878 -51.23 -8.55 -2.45
CA GLU A 878 -51.27 -9.98 -2.75
C GLU A 878 -51.51 -10.85 -1.51
N THR A 879 -51.17 -10.34 -0.32
CA THR A 879 -51.25 -11.13 0.92
C THR A 879 -52.19 -10.52 1.97
N GLY A 880 -52.62 -9.28 1.79
CA GLY A 880 -53.36 -8.50 2.78
C GLY A 880 -52.56 -8.13 4.04
N LYS A 881 -51.28 -8.53 4.13
CA LYS A 881 -50.46 -8.33 5.33
C LYS A 881 -49.96 -6.89 5.45
N PRO A 882 -49.83 -6.34 6.66
CA PRO A 882 -49.30 -5.00 6.87
C PRO A 882 -47.80 -4.94 6.55
N ALA A 883 -47.37 -3.84 5.92
CA ALA A 883 -45.98 -3.48 5.69
C ALA A 883 -45.58 -2.27 6.56
N ILE A 884 -46.44 -1.24 6.61
CA ILE A 884 -46.27 -0.05 7.44
C ILE A 884 -47.52 0.15 8.30
N ALA A 885 -47.33 0.42 9.58
CA ALA A 885 -48.39 0.73 10.53
C ALA A 885 -48.00 1.91 11.43
N GLY A 886 -48.96 2.42 12.22
CA GLY A 886 -48.72 3.47 13.20
C GLY A 886 -48.03 4.69 12.61
N ALA A 887 -48.43 5.07 11.39
CA ALA A 887 -47.74 6.03 10.58
C ALA A 887 -48.55 7.32 10.38
N ALA A 888 -47.84 8.44 10.32
CA ALA A 888 -48.44 9.72 9.98
C ALA A 888 -47.41 10.67 9.37
N ALA A 889 -47.87 11.62 8.57
CA ALA A 889 -47.11 12.77 8.12
C ALA A 889 -47.83 14.06 8.52
N GLU A 890 -47.11 15.04 9.04
CA GLU A 890 -47.67 16.37 9.35
C GLU A 890 -47.32 17.33 8.21
N LEU A 891 -48.32 17.93 7.59
CA LEU A 891 -48.17 18.83 6.44
C LEU A 891 -47.49 20.15 6.86
N ARG A 892 -46.71 20.76 5.96
CA ARG A 892 -46.14 22.10 6.19
C ARG A 892 -47.26 23.15 6.18
N THR A 893 -47.15 24.16 7.04
CA THR A 893 -48.14 25.26 7.15
C THR A 893 -47.63 26.59 6.57
N ASP A 894 -46.35 26.63 6.26
CA ASP A 894 -45.53 27.74 5.78
C ASP A 894 -45.37 27.64 4.26
N GLY A 895 -46.32 28.24 3.52
CA GLY A 895 -46.25 28.41 2.06
C GLY A 895 -47.43 27.79 1.31
N LYS A 896 -48.11 28.60 0.48
CA LYS A 896 -49.32 28.27 -0.27
C LYS A 896 -49.22 26.93 -1.02
N SER A 897 -50.16 26.03 -0.71
CA SER A 897 -50.59 24.96 -1.62
C SER A 897 -50.81 25.55 -3.02
N LYS A 898 -49.99 25.13 -3.99
CA LYS A 898 -50.41 25.10 -5.39
C LYS A 898 -50.99 23.70 -5.59
N LEU A 899 -52.32 23.63 -5.54
CA LEU A 899 -53.08 22.54 -6.16
C LEU A 899 -52.80 22.50 -7.66
#